data_AF-A0A2S7U0X7-F1
#
_entry.id   AF-A0A2S7U0X7-F1
#
_cell.length_a   1.000
_cell.length_b   1.000
_cell.length_c   1.000
_cell.angle_alpha   90.00
_cell.angle_beta   90.00
_cell.angle_gamma   90.00
#
_symmetry.space_group_name_H-M   'P 1'
#
loop_
_entity.id
_entity.type
_entity.pdbx_description
1 polymer ?
#
loop_
_entity_poly.entity_id
_entity_poly.type
_entity_poly.pdbx_seq_one_letter_code
_entity_poly.pdbx_strand_id
1 'polypeptide(L)'
;MKSILLTGLALTASLAAQTKIACVGDSITFGSGITAREKLNYPAQLGYLLGEDYEVRNFGVSGRTMLNKGDHPYTKEKAYQNSLSYQPDIVIIKLGTNDSKPQNWKFKAEFADDTKALVQSYTSLPNKPRVILCQPAPVVQSRWGITEKVTRGELAPLVRNVALELNTELVDLHTPLVNHKDWIPDGVHPNAFGAEVMARHLHRYLTTERDNEWTTETMEGAQFGNFHGYAMQNFKFRGVSCKVVSPKIAAVGRPWVWRARFWGHQPQFDTTMLELGWHVVYCDVANLFGAPEATQRWDTFYYAMQSIGLSKTPFLEGMSRGGLPIHNWAVANPKKVEGIYGDNSVMDIKSWPAGFGSGKGSAPTWEQCKKAYGFKSDDEAKAFKGNPVDTIAQLKQAKIPLLYLVGTADPVVPGMENSQLAAQMLDGYAEIILKEGKGHHPHALPNPQPIVEFALHCNGSYTNPAALPAPSASFRGKAAGWGGGIWWDQFENINKLSKENQDLELIFFGDSITQSWTGADKRLAEKGGQRPVDRFFADKWKTASFGISGDRTEHLLYRLAHGNFEGLKPKAVVVMIGVNNLLTANHNADQITGGIEALVEELIAKLPESEIILLGTFPSGQNPDENSRITIAQIQKNIAPLGEKDHVTYLDLAPAFTNADGTLKAEAYSGDKIHLKPAGYETWAKALMPTLEKVMEHSETQ
;
A
#
# COMPACT_ATOMS: atom_id res chain seq x y z
N MET A 1 9.39 -63.60 -21.76
CA MET A 1 9.61 -62.45 -22.66
C MET A 1 8.27 -61.80 -22.95
N LYS A 2 7.98 -60.67 -22.31
CA LYS A 2 6.93 -59.73 -22.72
C LYS A 2 7.53 -58.33 -22.52
N SER A 3 7.93 -57.71 -23.62
CA SER A 3 8.43 -56.34 -23.63
C SER A 3 7.25 -55.39 -23.47
N ILE A 4 7.28 -54.57 -22.43
CA ILE A 4 6.38 -53.44 -22.25
C ILE A 4 7.06 -52.24 -22.91
N LEU A 5 6.45 -51.73 -23.97
CA LEU A 5 6.84 -50.49 -24.64
C LEU A 5 6.26 -49.34 -23.81
N LEU A 6 7.12 -48.59 -23.10
CA LEU A 6 6.74 -47.30 -22.52
C LEU A 6 6.84 -46.24 -23.62
N THR A 7 5.71 -45.83 -24.19
CA THR A 7 5.61 -44.61 -24.99
C THR A 7 5.60 -43.40 -24.06
N GLY A 8 6.70 -42.65 -24.03
CA GLY A 8 6.77 -41.36 -23.34
C GLY A 8 5.91 -40.32 -24.07
N LEU A 9 4.90 -39.79 -23.37
CA LEU A 9 4.26 -38.54 -23.76
C LEU A 9 5.22 -37.39 -23.43
N ALA A 10 5.81 -36.79 -24.45
CA ALA A 10 6.46 -35.49 -24.31
C ALA A 10 5.35 -34.43 -24.17
N LEU A 11 5.11 -33.92 -22.97
CA LEU A 11 4.38 -32.67 -22.80
C LEU A 11 5.27 -31.54 -23.32
N THR A 12 5.00 -31.06 -24.52
CA THR A 12 5.50 -29.74 -24.95
C THR A 12 4.72 -28.69 -24.17
N ALA A 13 5.32 -28.14 -23.12
CA ALA A 13 4.81 -26.93 -22.50
C ALA A 13 4.85 -25.81 -23.54
N SER A 14 3.67 -25.42 -24.04
CA SER A 14 3.52 -24.17 -24.80
C SER A 14 3.83 -23.03 -23.84
N LEU A 15 4.99 -22.38 -23.98
CA LEU A 15 5.25 -21.10 -23.30
C LEU A 15 4.14 -20.13 -23.71
N ALA A 16 3.29 -19.73 -22.76
CA ALA A 16 2.29 -18.71 -23.00
C ALA A 16 3.00 -17.41 -23.41
N ALA A 17 2.42 -16.68 -24.37
CA ALA A 17 2.98 -15.39 -24.77
C ALA A 17 2.83 -14.38 -23.61
N GLN A 18 3.91 -13.66 -23.30
CA GLN A 18 3.91 -12.61 -22.27
C GLN A 18 2.92 -11.50 -22.60
N THR A 19 2.23 -10.97 -21.59
CA THR A 19 1.39 -9.77 -21.73
C THR A 19 2.28 -8.54 -21.87
N LYS A 20 2.16 -7.82 -22.98
CA LYS A 20 3.03 -6.68 -23.30
C LYS A 20 2.47 -5.37 -22.75
N ILE A 21 3.29 -4.65 -21.98
CA ILE A 21 2.94 -3.33 -21.44
C ILE A 21 3.84 -2.25 -22.03
N ALA A 22 3.25 -1.24 -22.66
CA ALA A 22 3.93 -0.02 -23.11
C ALA A 22 3.71 1.12 -22.11
N CYS A 23 4.77 1.55 -21.43
CA CYS A 23 4.77 2.75 -20.60
C CYS A 23 5.14 3.97 -21.45
N VAL A 24 4.15 4.78 -21.80
CA VAL A 24 4.23 5.95 -22.68
C VAL A 24 4.21 7.22 -21.84
N GLY A 25 5.16 8.14 -22.03
CA GLY A 25 5.20 9.32 -21.18
C GLY A 25 6.32 10.30 -21.42
N ASP A 26 6.41 11.27 -20.51
CA ASP A 26 7.41 12.32 -20.52
C ASP A 26 8.66 11.94 -19.70
N SER A 27 9.36 12.93 -19.15
CA SER A 27 10.58 12.78 -18.36
C SER A 27 10.39 11.96 -17.09
N ILE A 28 9.19 11.94 -16.51
CA ILE A 28 8.92 11.12 -15.32
C ILE A 28 8.86 9.63 -15.73
N THR A 29 8.22 9.30 -16.86
CA THR A 29 8.23 7.92 -17.40
C THR A 29 9.61 7.50 -17.86
N PHE A 30 10.37 8.40 -18.49
CA PHE A 30 11.76 8.15 -18.87
C PHE A 30 12.68 7.83 -17.67
N GLY A 31 12.34 8.30 -16.47
CA GLY A 31 13.18 8.19 -15.26
C GLY A 31 14.22 9.30 -15.15
N SER A 32 13.88 10.53 -15.54
CA SER A 32 14.78 11.69 -15.46
C SER A 32 15.21 11.97 -14.01
N GLY A 33 16.52 12.10 -13.78
CA GLY A 33 17.08 12.33 -12.45
C GLY A 33 17.30 11.07 -11.61
N ILE A 34 16.90 9.90 -12.10
CA ILE A 34 17.13 8.61 -11.43
C ILE A 34 18.46 8.02 -11.89
N THR A 35 19.36 7.69 -10.96
CA THR A 35 20.58 6.93 -11.26
C THR A 35 20.24 5.48 -11.61
N ALA A 36 21.00 4.84 -12.51
CA ALA A 36 20.70 3.48 -12.99
C ALA A 36 19.24 3.34 -13.44
N ARG A 37 18.75 4.35 -14.18
CA ARG A 37 17.33 4.51 -14.52
C ARG A 37 16.77 3.26 -15.18
N GLU A 38 17.55 2.54 -15.97
CA GLU A 38 17.16 1.28 -16.64
C GLU A 38 16.69 0.20 -15.66
N LYS A 39 17.12 0.27 -14.40
CA LYS A 39 16.64 -0.57 -13.30
C LYS A 39 15.63 0.15 -12.41
N LEU A 40 15.81 1.45 -12.17
CA LEU A 40 15.14 2.16 -11.07
C LEU A 40 13.98 3.08 -11.50
N ASN A 41 13.68 3.20 -12.80
CA ASN A 41 12.48 3.89 -13.26
C ASN A 41 11.20 3.08 -12.96
N TYR A 42 10.04 3.75 -12.87
CA TYR A 42 8.80 3.05 -12.49
C TYR A 42 8.39 1.96 -13.50
N PRO A 43 8.60 2.10 -14.84
CA PRO A 43 8.35 0.97 -15.75
C PRO A 43 9.18 -0.28 -15.45
N ALA A 44 10.46 -0.13 -15.13
CA ALA A 44 11.34 -1.26 -14.79
C ALA A 44 10.90 -1.91 -13.47
N GLN A 45 10.64 -1.08 -12.45
CA GLN A 45 10.12 -1.56 -11.16
C GLN A 45 8.77 -2.28 -11.31
N LEU A 46 7.88 -1.78 -12.17
CA LEU A 46 6.62 -2.43 -12.49
C LEU A 46 6.83 -3.80 -13.15
N GLY A 47 7.79 -3.91 -14.07
CA GLY A 47 8.15 -5.19 -14.67
C GLY A 47 8.63 -6.22 -13.64
N TYR A 48 9.45 -5.81 -12.67
CA TYR A 48 9.89 -6.73 -11.61
C TYR A 48 8.76 -7.19 -10.69
N LEU A 49 7.79 -6.31 -10.41
CA LEU A 49 6.62 -6.65 -9.60
C LEU A 49 5.67 -7.62 -10.31
N LEU A 50 5.48 -7.44 -11.63
CA LEU A 50 4.58 -8.27 -12.44
C LEU A 50 5.18 -9.64 -12.80
N GLY A 51 6.51 -9.78 -12.78
CA GLY A 51 7.18 -11.05 -13.05
C GLY A 51 7.19 -11.45 -14.54
N GLU A 52 7.51 -12.72 -14.78
CA GLU A 52 7.83 -13.24 -16.12
C GLU A 52 6.62 -13.37 -17.05
N ASP A 53 5.39 -13.30 -16.54
CA ASP A 53 4.17 -13.30 -17.36
C ASP A 53 3.98 -12.00 -18.16
N TYR A 54 4.77 -10.97 -17.85
CA TYR A 54 4.65 -9.63 -18.44
C TYR A 54 5.95 -9.14 -19.06
N GLU A 55 5.83 -8.45 -20.18
CA GLU A 55 6.93 -7.70 -20.80
C GLU A 55 6.65 -6.20 -20.73
N VAL A 56 7.27 -5.52 -19.76
CA VAL A 56 7.09 -4.06 -19.56
C VAL A 56 8.21 -3.28 -20.24
N ARG A 57 7.85 -2.37 -21.15
CA ARG A 57 8.81 -1.51 -21.87
C ARG A 57 8.57 -0.02 -21.62
N ASN A 58 9.68 0.70 -21.45
CA ASN A 58 9.69 2.14 -21.25
C ASN A 58 9.82 2.88 -22.59
N PHE A 59 8.78 3.61 -22.99
CA PHE A 59 8.74 4.49 -24.16
C PHE A 59 8.68 5.97 -23.76
N GLY A 60 9.05 6.31 -22.53
CA GLY A 60 9.11 7.68 -22.04
C GLY A 60 10.18 8.49 -22.77
N VAL A 61 9.89 9.76 -23.07
CA VAL A 61 10.86 10.69 -23.66
C VAL A 61 10.85 12.01 -22.90
N SER A 62 12.01 12.41 -22.39
CA SER A 62 12.13 13.61 -21.58
C SER A 62 11.68 14.89 -22.28
N GLY A 63 10.95 15.73 -21.55
CA GLY A 63 10.53 17.05 -22.02
C GLY A 63 9.36 17.07 -23.01
N ARG A 64 8.74 15.93 -23.33
CA ARG A 64 7.68 15.84 -24.34
C ARG A 64 6.30 16.22 -23.83
N THR A 65 5.49 16.74 -24.76
CA THR A 65 4.13 17.22 -24.54
C THR A 65 3.09 16.26 -25.11
N MET A 66 1.91 16.23 -24.49
CA MET A 66 0.70 15.67 -25.09
C MET A 66 0.25 16.52 -26.29
N LEU A 67 0.32 17.85 -26.15
CA LEU A 67 -0.08 18.83 -27.14
C LEU A 67 0.75 18.70 -28.43
N ASN A 68 0.05 18.59 -29.56
CA ASN A 68 0.63 18.58 -30.90
C ASN A 68 1.15 19.97 -31.32
N LYS A 69 0.61 21.05 -30.73
CA LYS A 69 1.14 22.42 -30.85
C LYS A 69 2.12 22.81 -29.75
N GLY A 70 2.44 21.90 -28.82
CA GLY A 70 3.52 22.09 -27.86
C GLY A 70 4.88 22.22 -28.54
N ASP A 71 5.87 22.70 -27.79
CA ASP A 71 7.26 22.82 -28.27
C ASP A 71 7.87 21.47 -28.69
N HIS A 72 7.51 20.38 -28.00
CA HIS A 72 8.03 19.04 -28.26
C HIS A 72 6.94 17.94 -28.21
N PRO A 73 6.07 17.81 -29.23
CA PRO A 73 5.02 16.81 -29.27
C PRO A 73 5.53 15.37 -29.23
N TYR A 74 5.00 14.55 -28.31
CA TYR A 74 5.40 13.14 -28.17
C TYR A 74 5.11 12.31 -29.44
N THR A 75 4.02 12.62 -30.15
CA THR A 75 3.58 11.95 -31.39
C THR A 75 4.58 12.06 -32.54
N LYS A 76 5.58 12.94 -32.45
CA LYS A 76 6.67 13.08 -33.42
C LYS A 76 7.91 12.25 -33.09
N GLU A 77 7.93 11.60 -31.94
CA GLU A 77 9.10 10.85 -31.46
C GLU A 77 9.16 9.44 -32.03
N LYS A 78 10.38 8.93 -32.20
CA LYS A 78 10.60 7.52 -32.55
C LYS A 78 10.04 6.58 -31.48
N ALA A 79 10.06 7.00 -30.21
CA ALA A 79 9.50 6.21 -29.11
C ALA A 79 7.99 5.94 -29.28
N TYR A 80 7.22 6.91 -29.81
CA TYR A 80 5.81 6.73 -30.13
C TYR A 80 5.60 5.71 -31.27
N GLN A 81 6.39 5.81 -32.34
CA GLN A 81 6.30 4.84 -33.44
C GLN A 81 6.69 3.43 -32.97
N ASN A 82 7.70 3.34 -32.11
CA ASN A 82 8.13 2.08 -31.52
C ASN A 82 7.09 1.50 -30.55
N SER A 83 6.38 2.33 -29.77
CA SER A 83 5.34 1.85 -28.85
C SER A 83 4.12 1.31 -29.59
N LEU A 84 3.75 1.89 -30.74
CA LEU A 84 2.72 1.33 -31.62
C LEU A 84 3.19 0.00 -32.26
N SER A 85 4.41 -0.01 -32.80
CA SER A 85 4.99 -1.18 -33.46
C SER A 85 5.23 -2.37 -32.50
N TYR A 86 5.33 -2.09 -31.21
CA TYR A 86 5.46 -3.11 -30.17
C TYR A 86 4.21 -4.01 -30.06
N GLN A 87 3.06 -3.53 -30.54
CA GLN A 87 1.74 -4.17 -30.37
C GLN A 87 1.50 -4.56 -28.90
N PRO A 88 1.46 -3.56 -27.99
CA PRO A 88 1.23 -3.81 -26.58
C PRO A 88 -0.19 -4.32 -26.36
N ASP A 89 -0.40 -5.13 -25.32
CA ASP A 89 -1.74 -5.52 -24.84
C ASP A 89 -2.27 -4.49 -23.83
N ILE A 90 -1.37 -3.77 -23.15
CA ILE A 90 -1.68 -2.70 -22.21
C ILE A 90 -0.81 -1.46 -22.51
N VAL A 91 -1.43 -0.28 -22.55
CA VAL A 91 -0.73 1.00 -22.72
C VAL A 91 -1.00 1.89 -21.51
N ILE A 92 0.05 2.28 -20.80
CA ILE A 92 0.00 3.21 -19.67
C ILE A 92 0.50 4.57 -20.16
N ILE A 93 -0.37 5.58 -20.19
CA ILE A 93 -0.05 6.91 -20.72
C ILE A 93 0.08 7.92 -19.58
N LYS A 94 1.29 8.45 -19.37
CA LYS A 94 1.57 9.50 -18.40
C LYS A 94 2.29 10.69 -19.05
N LEU A 95 1.53 11.49 -19.80
CA LEU A 95 1.95 12.76 -20.41
C LEU A 95 1.18 13.94 -19.80
N GLY A 96 1.65 15.16 -20.05
CA GLY A 96 0.98 16.39 -19.60
C GLY A 96 1.85 17.31 -18.74
N THR A 97 2.87 16.77 -18.07
CA THR A 97 3.67 17.58 -17.13
C THR A 97 4.38 18.74 -17.86
N ASN A 98 4.91 18.52 -19.07
CA ASN A 98 5.55 19.59 -19.87
C ASN A 98 4.55 20.52 -20.56
N ASP A 99 3.32 20.07 -20.78
CA ASP A 99 2.24 20.88 -21.35
C ASP A 99 1.89 22.04 -20.43
N SER A 100 1.97 21.83 -19.11
CA SER A 100 1.67 22.86 -18.10
C SER A 100 2.60 24.09 -18.12
N LYS A 101 3.72 24.03 -18.86
CA LYS A 101 4.64 25.16 -19.00
C LYS A 101 3.96 26.30 -19.76
N PRO A 102 4.19 27.59 -19.43
CA PRO A 102 3.45 28.71 -20.01
C PRO A 102 3.47 28.76 -21.55
N GLN A 103 4.60 28.43 -22.18
CA GLN A 103 4.71 28.45 -23.64
C GLN A 103 3.86 27.39 -24.34
N ASN A 104 3.52 26.30 -23.65
CA ASN A 104 2.69 25.20 -24.15
C ASN A 104 1.23 25.37 -23.71
N TRP A 105 1.00 25.77 -22.45
CA TRP A 105 -0.34 25.88 -21.86
C TRP A 105 -1.21 26.96 -22.49
N LYS A 106 -0.63 27.87 -23.29
CA LYS A 106 -1.39 28.76 -24.17
C LYS A 106 -2.29 28.01 -25.17
N PHE A 107 -2.00 26.74 -25.46
CA PHE A 107 -2.78 25.85 -26.32
C PHE A 107 -3.69 24.88 -25.55
N LYS A 108 -3.97 25.13 -24.25
CA LYS A 108 -4.71 24.18 -23.40
C LYS A 108 -6.08 23.73 -23.95
N ALA A 109 -6.71 24.53 -24.81
CA ALA A 109 -7.98 24.18 -25.44
C ALA A 109 -7.88 22.91 -26.31
N GLU A 110 -6.70 22.59 -26.83
CA GLU A 110 -6.45 21.42 -27.69
C GLU A 110 -6.02 20.18 -26.91
N PHE A 111 -5.69 20.33 -25.62
CA PHE A 111 -5.11 19.25 -24.81
C PHE A 111 -6.04 18.02 -24.75
N ALA A 112 -7.34 18.24 -24.59
CA ALA A 112 -8.32 17.14 -24.52
C ALA A 112 -8.43 16.40 -25.87
N ASP A 113 -8.46 17.12 -26.98
CA ASP A 113 -8.55 16.53 -28.31
C ASP A 113 -7.27 15.77 -28.70
N ASP A 114 -6.11 16.33 -28.37
CA ASP A 114 -4.82 15.65 -28.57
C ASP A 114 -4.69 14.39 -27.69
N THR A 115 -5.18 14.44 -26.45
CA THR A 115 -5.24 13.25 -25.58
C THR A 115 -6.14 12.18 -26.18
N LYS A 116 -7.33 12.55 -26.68
CA LYS A 116 -8.26 11.62 -27.33
C LYS A 116 -7.63 10.99 -28.56
N ALA A 117 -6.98 11.78 -29.41
CA ALA A 117 -6.30 11.29 -30.60
C ALA A 117 -5.17 10.30 -30.26
N LEU A 118 -4.39 10.57 -29.20
CA LEU A 118 -3.35 9.65 -28.75
C LEU A 118 -3.95 8.31 -28.27
N VAL A 119 -4.98 8.34 -27.44
CA VAL A 119 -5.68 7.12 -26.98
C VAL A 119 -6.23 6.35 -28.18
N GLN A 120 -6.90 7.01 -29.10
CA GLN A 120 -7.46 6.41 -30.31
C GLN A 120 -6.39 5.75 -31.20
N SER A 121 -5.18 6.31 -31.25
CA SER A 121 -4.09 5.70 -32.01
C SER A 121 -3.67 4.33 -31.47
N TYR A 122 -3.79 4.11 -30.16
CA TYR A 122 -3.54 2.80 -29.54
C TYR A 122 -4.75 1.87 -29.64
N THR A 123 -5.97 2.35 -29.36
CA THR A 123 -7.17 1.51 -29.42
C THR A 123 -7.52 1.07 -30.85
N SER A 124 -6.96 1.73 -31.87
CA SER A 124 -7.07 1.34 -33.28
C SER A 124 -6.05 0.26 -33.72
N LEU A 125 -5.12 -0.15 -32.84
CA LEU A 125 -4.21 -1.25 -33.15
C LEU A 125 -4.98 -2.58 -33.31
N PRO A 126 -4.49 -3.53 -34.13
CA PRO A 126 -5.20 -4.79 -34.41
C PRO A 126 -5.55 -5.60 -33.16
N ASN A 127 -4.68 -5.57 -32.14
CA ASN A 127 -4.86 -6.30 -30.89
C ASN A 127 -5.70 -5.54 -29.83
N LYS A 128 -6.16 -4.31 -30.14
CA LYS A 128 -7.06 -3.49 -29.30
C LYS A 128 -6.61 -3.42 -27.83
N PRO A 129 -5.43 -2.84 -27.55
CA PRO A 129 -4.90 -2.77 -26.20
C PRO A 129 -5.85 -2.12 -25.20
N ARG A 130 -5.77 -2.59 -23.97
CA ARG A 130 -6.25 -1.88 -22.79
C ARG A 130 -5.44 -0.58 -22.65
N VAL A 131 -6.10 0.58 -22.56
CA VAL A 131 -5.43 1.88 -22.39
C VAL A 131 -5.76 2.47 -21.03
N ILE A 132 -4.73 2.86 -20.29
CA ILE A 132 -4.81 3.45 -18.96
C ILE A 132 -4.23 4.86 -19.02
N LEU A 133 -5.05 5.87 -18.69
CA LEU A 133 -4.62 7.25 -18.56
C LEU A 133 -4.16 7.53 -17.13
N CYS A 134 -2.95 8.05 -16.97
CA CYS A 134 -2.44 8.47 -15.67
C CYS A 134 -2.61 9.97 -15.47
N GLN A 135 -3.12 10.37 -14.31
CA GLN A 135 -3.06 11.75 -13.86
C GLN A 135 -1.63 12.14 -13.46
N PRO A 136 -1.29 13.44 -13.45
CA PRO A 136 0.05 13.89 -13.08
C PRO A 136 0.46 13.50 -11.66
N ALA A 137 1.75 13.18 -11.48
CA ALA A 137 2.39 13.16 -10.17
C ALA A 137 2.41 14.59 -9.54
N PRO A 138 2.63 14.72 -8.22
CA PRO A 138 2.64 16.02 -7.56
C PRO A 138 3.79 16.92 -8.03
N VAL A 139 3.52 18.22 -8.10
CA VAL A 139 4.54 19.26 -8.26
C VAL A 139 4.73 19.94 -6.91
N VAL A 140 5.74 19.52 -6.16
CA VAL A 140 5.97 20.01 -4.79
C VAL A 140 6.70 21.35 -4.75
N GLN A 141 7.34 21.72 -5.85
CA GLN A 141 7.98 23.03 -6.02
C GLN A 141 7.91 23.45 -7.49
N SER A 142 7.47 24.69 -7.74
CA SER A 142 7.41 25.24 -9.09
C SER A 142 8.78 25.24 -9.76
N ARG A 143 8.86 24.68 -10.97
CA ARG A 143 10.12 24.58 -11.71
C ARG A 143 9.88 24.60 -13.21
N TRP A 144 10.72 25.34 -13.96
CA TRP A 144 10.59 25.52 -15.41
C TRP A 144 9.20 25.99 -15.88
N GLY A 145 8.46 26.68 -15.01
CA GLY A 145 7.07 27.10 -15.27
C GLY A 145 6.01 26.02 -15.02
N ILE A 146 6.41 24.81 -14.63
CA ILE A 146 5.50 23.74 -14.17
C ILE A 146 5.05 24.08 -12.75
N THR A 147 3.74 24.07 -12.50
CA THR A 147 3.17 24.42 -11.19
C THR A 147 2.04 23.47 -10.83
N GLU A 148 1.88 23.19 -9.53
CA GLU A 148 0.80 22.37 -9.00
C GLU A 148 -0.59 22.90 -9.38
N LYS A 149 -0.73 24.23 -9.41
CA LYS A 149 -1.96 24.89 -9.82
C LYS A 149 -2.40 24.45 -11.22
N VAL A 150 -1.46 24.35 -12.16
CA VAL A 150 -1.78 23.95 -13.54
C VAL A 150 -1.89 22.43 -13.65
N THR A 151 -0.94 21.66 -13.10
CA THR A 151 -0.93 20.19 -13.22
C THR A 151 -2.12 19.54 -12.50
N ARG A 152 -2.35 19.86 -11.23
CA ARG A 152 -3.45 19.29 -10.45
C ARG A 152 -4.75 20.06 -10.62
N GLY A 153 -4.69 21.39 -10.76
CA GLY A 153 -5.88 22.25 -10.79
C GLY A 153 -6.54 22.40 -12.17
N GLU A 154 -5.78 22.33 -13.28
CA GLU A 154 -6.34 22.49 -14.63
C GLU A 154 -6.19 21.22 -15.49
N LEU A 155 -5.00 20.61 -15.51
CA LEU A 155 -4.71 19.48 -16.39
C LEU A 155 -5.37 18.17 -15.92
N ALA A 156 -5.26 17.82 -14.63
CA ALA A 156 -5.88 16.60 -14.11
C ALA A 156 -7.41 16.53 -14.37
N PRO A 157 -8.20 17.61 -14.21
CA PRO A 157 -9.60 17.64 -14.67
C PRO A 157 -9.78 17.33 -16.15
N LEU A 158 -8.91 17.81 -17.05
CA LEU A 158 -9.01 17.51 -18.48
C LEU A 158 -8.76 16.03 -18.76
N VAL A 159 -7.76 15.41 -18.10
CA VAL A 159 -7.49 13.97 -18.21
C VAL A 159 -8.69 13.15 -17.72
N ARG A 160 -9.30 13.52 -16.60
CA ARG A 160 -10.52 12.88 -16.07
C ARG A 160 -11.68 12.97 -17.06
N ASN A 161 -11.88 14.14 -17.66
CA ASN A 161 -12.96 14.34 -18.63
C ASN A 161 -12.75 13.48 -19.87
N VAL A 162 -11.53 13.41 -20.41
CA VAL A 162 -11.21 12.52 -21.54
C VAL A 162 -11.42 11.05 -21.16
N ALA A 163 -10.98 10.63 -19.98
CA ALA A 163 -11.23 9.26 -19.50
C ALA A 163 -12.73 8.95 -19.37
N LEU A 164 -13.56 9.93 -18.99
CA LEU A 164 -15.02 9.80 -19.00
C LEU A 164 -15.59 9.70 -20.42
N GLU A 165 -15.24 10.63 -21.30
CA GLU A 165 -15.72 10.71 -22.68
C GLU A 165 -15.41 9.43 -23.48
N LEU A 166 -14.22 8.87 -23.29
CA LEU A 166 -13.78 7.65 -23.99
C LEU A 166 -14.07 6.36 -23.23
N ASN A 167 -14.66 6.44 -22.03
CA ASN A 167 -14.75 5.32 -21.07
C ASN A 167 -13.41 4.57 -20.88
N THR A 168 -12.31 5.32 -20.84
CA THR A 168 -10.96 4.78 -20.68
C THR A 168 -10.60 4.72 -19.20
N GLU A 169 -9.76 3.75 -18.83
CA GLU A 169 -9.25 3.58 -17.49
C GLU A 169 -8.39 4.77 -17.02
N LEU A 170 -8.39 5.01 -15.71
CA LEU A 170 -7.81 6.20 -15.09
C LEU A 170 -7.07 5.80 -13.81
N VAL A 171 -5.83 6.26 -13.65
CA VAL A 171 -5.00 6.05 -12.44
C VAL A 171 -4.49 7.39 -11.90
N ASP A 172 -4.58 7.62 -10.59
CA ASP A 172 -4.05 8.83 -9.92
C ASP A 172 -2.65 8.64 -9.32
N LEU A 173 -1.61 9.06 -10.04
CA LEU A 173 -0.23 9.03 -9.54
C LEU A 173 0.11 10.22 -8.61
N HIS A 174 -0.83 11.14 -8.38
CA HIS A 174 -0.65 12.25 -7.43
C HIS A 174 -0.73 11.78 -5.98
N THR A 175 -1.86 11.15 -5.66
CA THR A 175 -2.26 10.79 -4.30
C THR A 175 -1.25 9.90 -3.57
N PRO A 176 -0.64 8.86 -4.20
CA PRO A 176 0.38 8.04 -3.55
C PRO A 176 1.65 8.79 -3.13
N LEU A 177 1.95 9.93 -3.77
CA LEU A 177 3.20 10.68 -3.57
C LEU A 177 2.99 11.99 -2.78
N VAL A 178 1.74 12.41 -2.53
CA VAL A 178 1.41 13.77 -2.06
C VAL A 178 2.05 14.16 -0.72
N ASN A 179 2.35 13.17 0.14
CA ASN A 179 2.96 13.39 1.44
C ASN A 179 4.51 13.41 1.42
N HIS A 180 5.14 13.13 0.28
CA HIS A 180 6.58 12.87 0.18
C HIS A 180 7.29 13.82 -0.80
N LYS A 181 7.50 15.06 -0.36
CA LYS A 181 8.30 16.02 -1.12
C LYS A 181 9.75 15.57 -1.32
N ASP A 182 10.29 14.78 -0.40
CA ASP A 182 11.63 14.19 -0.43
C ASP A 182 11.79 13.18 -1.56
N TRP A 183 10.69 12.55 -1.98
CA TRP A 183 10.66 11.68 -3.16
C TRP A 183 10.66 12.45 -4.48
N ILE A 184 10.48 13.77 -4.45
CA ILE A 184 10.44 14.63 -5.63
C ILE A 184 11.49 15.74 -5.45
N PRO A 185 12.79 15.38 -5.39
CA PRO A 185 13.86 16.25 -4.89
C PRO A 185 14.06 17.51 -5.72
N ASP A 186 13.62 17.48 -6.96
CA ASP A 186 13.79 18.57 -7.91
C ASP A 186 12.51 19.42 -8.07
N GLY A 187 11.42 19.05 -7.38
CA GLY A 187 10.11 19.70 -7.43
C GLY A 187 9.12 19.07 -8.42
N VAL A 188 9.58 18.29 -9.40
CA VAL A 188 8.77 17.73 -10.50
C VAL A 188 8.99 16.23 -10.72
N HIS A 189 10.24 15.76 -10.65
CA HIS A 189 10.62 14.39 -10.97
C HIS A 189 10.75 13.52 -9.71
N PRO A 190 10.04 12.39 -9.66
CA PRO A 190 10.28 11.36 -8.65
C PRO A 190 11.71 10.82 -8.70
N ASN A 191 12.32 10.61 -7.53
CA ASN A 191 13.51 9.79 -7.39
C ASN A 191 13.15 8.28 -7.46
N ALA A 192 14.13 7.40 -7.23
CA ALA A 192 13.91 5.95 -7.30
C ALA A 192 12.83 5.44 -6.32
N PHE A 193 12.71 6.02 -5.11
CA PHE A 193 11.66 5.65 -4.15
C PHE A 193 10.28 6.11 -4.63
N GLY A 194 10.15 7.33 -5.13
CA GLY A 194 8.89 7.79 -5.72
C GLY A 194 8.47 6.95 -6.94
N ALA A 195 9.45 6.53 -7.75
CA ALA A 195 9.22 5.61 -8.86
C ALA A 195 8.78 4.21 -8.41
N GLU A 196 9.35 3.67 -7.33
CA GLU A 196 8.92 2.42 -6.71
C GLU A 196 7.45 2.50 -6.26
N VAL A 197 7.06 3.59 -5.60
CA VAL A 197 5.67 3.80 -5.13
C VAL A 197 4.69 3.90 -6.31
N MET A 198 5.06 4.60 -7.37
CA MET A 198 4.26 4.61 -8.61
C MET A 198 4.12 3.21 -9.21
N ALA A 199 5.20 2.43 -9.24
CA ALA A 199 5.19 1.06 -9.75
C ALA A 199 4.29 0.13 -8.91
N ARG A 200 4.37 0.20 -7.58
CA ARG A 200 3.51 -0.58 -6.67
C ARG A 200 2.04 -0.24 -6.82
N HIS A 201 1.73 1.05 -7.00
CA HIS A 201 0.37 1.51 -7.23
C HIS A 201 -0.19 0.99 -8.57
N LEU A 202 0.60 1.08 -9.65
CA LEU A 202 0.23 0.51 -10.95
C LEU A 202 0.13 -1.02 -10.92
N HIS A 203 1.04 -1.70 -10.21
CA HIS A 203 0.99 -3.15 -10.01
C HIS A 203 -0.33 -3.55 -9.37
N ARG A 204 -0.69 -2.95 -8.22
CA ARG A 204 -1.98 -3.20 -7.56
C ARG A 204 -3.15 -2.99 -8.53
N TYR A 205 -3.14 -1.89 -9.29
CA TYR A 205 -4.20 -1.60 -10.26
C TYR A 205 -4.35 -2.69 -11.34
N LEU A 206 -3.22 -3.18 -11.85
CA LEU A 206 -3.16 -4.17 -12.92
C LEU A 206 -3.50 -5.58 -12.45
N THR A 207 -3.13 -5.93 -11.21
CA THR A 207 -3.35 -7.27 -10.63
C THR A 207 -4.65 -7.39 -9.85
N THR A 208 -5.36 -6.28 -9.60
CA THR A 208 -6.71 -6.37 -8.99
C THR A 208 -7.65 -7.09 -9.94
N GLU A 209 -8.26 -8.17 -9.46
CA GLU A 209 -9.20 -8.97 -10.25
C GLU A 209 -10.43 -8.16 -10.66
N ARG A 210 -10.85 -8.30 -11.93
CA ARG A 210 -11.92 -7.50 -12.55
C ARG A 210 -13.05 -8.36 -13.08
N ASP A 211 -14.28 -7.89 -12.94
CA ASP A 211 -15.48 -8.44 -13.57
C ASP A 211 -15.73 -7.72 -14.91
N ASN A 212 -15.03 -8.16 -15.96
CA ASN A 212 -15.05 -7.52 -17.28
C ASN A 212 -16.38 -7.69 -18.04
N GLU A 213 -17.21 -8.66 -17.63
CA GLU A 213 -18.49 -8.97 -18.28
C GLU A 213 -19.66 -8.19 -17.66
N TRP A 214 -19.44 -7.55 -16.52
CA TRP A 214 -20.50 -6.87 -15.80
C TRP A 214 -20.53 -5.36 -16.08
N THR A 215 -21.75 -4.85 -16.26
CA THR A 215 -22.03 -3.42 -16.37
C THR A 215 -23.09 -3.02 -15.35
N THR A 216 -22.89 -1.88 -14.69
CA THR A 216 -23.89 -1.34 -13.74
C THR A 216 -25.20 -1.04 -14.45
N GLU A 217 -26.30 -1.64 -13.97
CA GLU A 217 -27.64 -1.34 -14.48
C GLU A 217 -28.00 0.15 -14.27
N THR A 218 -28.76 0.71 -15.22
CA THR A 218 -29.23 2.09 -15.12
C THR A 218 -30.49 2.17 -14.27
N MET A 219 -30.43 2.96 -13.20
CA MET A 219 -31.56 3.20 -12.30
C MET A 219 -32.68 3.96 -13.01
N GLU A 220 -33.92 3.68 -12.65
CA GLU A 220 -35.09 4.36 -13.21
C GLU A 220 -34.99 5.89 -13.04
N GLY A 221 -35.16 6.62 -14.14
CA GLY A 221 -35.09 8.09 -14.16
C GLY A 221 -33.69 8.66 -13.94
N ALA A 222 -32.62 7.85 -14.07
CA ALA A 222 -31.26 8.31 -13.89
C ALA A 222 -30.83 9.36 -14.91
N GLN A 223 -30.17 10.41 -14.40
CA GLN A 223 -29.42 11.40 -15.16
C GLN A 223 -27.93 11.17 -14.95
N PHE A 224 -27.19 11.08 -16.05
CA PHE A 224 -25.75 10.85 -16.01
C PHE A 224 -24.97 12.14 -15.77
N GLY A 225 -23.94 12.05 -14.94
CA GLY A 225 -23.00 13.11 -14.64
C GLY A 225 -21.59 12.58 -14.48
N ASN A 226 -20.68 13.48 -14.12
CA ASN A 226 -19.27 13.20 -13.94
C ASN A 226 -18.91 13.27 -12.44
N PHE A 227 -18.37 12.20 -11.90
CA PHE A 227 -17.71 12.19 -10.60
C PHE A 227 -16.22 11.89 -10.79
N HIS A 228 -15.42 12.95 -10.92
CA HIS A 228 -13.95 12.86 -11.02
C HIS A 228 -13.43 11.93 -12.14
N GLY A 229 -14.12 11.86 -13.28
CA GLY A 229 -13.76 10.99 -14.42
C GLY A 229 -14.57 9.69 -14.50
N TYR A 230 -15.42 9.44 -13.51
CA TYR A 230 -16.29 8.26 -13.43
C TYR A 230 -17.75 8.62 -13.73
N ALA A 231 -18.48 7.68 -14.33
CA ALA A 231 -19.88 7.85 -14.67
C ALA A 231 -20.74 7.80 -13.40
N MET A 232 -21.54 8.84 -13.19
CA MET A 232 -22.42 8.99 -12.02
C MET A 232 -23.87 9.03 -12.46
N GLN A 233 -24.67 8.11 -11.94
CA GLN A 233 -26.13 8.15 -12.06
C GLN A 233 -26.70 9.00 -10.92
N ASN A 234 -27.54 9.98 -11.25
CA ASN A 234 -28.33 10.76 -10.30
C ASN A 234 -29.80 10.44 -10.51
N PHE A 235 -30.49 9.98 -9.47
CA PHE A 235 -31.89 9.55 -9.56
C PHE A 235 -32.64 9.83 -8.27
N LYS A 236 -33.96 9.65 -8.31
CA LYS A 236 -34.80 9.66 -7.11
C LYS A 236 -35.29 8.26 -6.81
N PHE A 237 -34.95 7.73 -5.64
CA PHE A 237 -35.53 6.50 -5.13
C PHE A 237 -36.57 6.84 -4.06
N ARG A 238 -37.85 6.52 -4.33
CA ARG A 238 -38.97 6.86 -3.43
C ARG A 238 -38.99 8.36 -3.05
N GLY A 239 -38.70 9.22 -4.03
CA GLY A 239 -38.64 10.68 -3.85
C GLY A 239 -37.34 11.21 -3.23
N VAL A 240 -36.43 10.34 -2.78
CA VAL A 240 -35.15 10.70 -2.15
C VAL A 240 -34.04 10.76 -3.19
N SER A 241 -33.22 11.80 -3.15
CA SER A 241 -32.06 11.94 -4.03
C SER A 241 -31.00 10.88 -3.73
N CYS A 242 -30.68 10.08 -4.73
CA CYS A 242 -29.69 9.01 -4.66
C CYS A 242 -28.67 9.13 -5.80
N LYS A 243 -27.50 8.53 -5.59
CA LYS A 243 -26.43 8.49 -6.59
C LYS A 243 -25.73 7.14 -6.58
N VAL A 244 -25.30 6.69 -7.76
CA VAL A 244 -24.41 5.54 -7.95
C VAL A 244 -23.31 5.96 -8.90
N VAL A 245 -22.05 5.91 -8.46
CA VAL A 245 -20.87 6.11 -9.30
C VAL A 245 -20.28 4.75 -9.60
N SER A 246 -20.06 4.48 -10.88
CA SER A 246 -19.50 3.21 -11.34
C SER A 246 -18.00 3.34 -11.65
N PRO A 247 -17.19 2.36 -11.26
CA PRO A 247 -15.81 2.27 -11.74
C PRO A 247 -15.81 2.04 -13.26
N LYS A 248 -14.65 2.20 -13.91
CA LYS A 248 -14.49 1.89 -15.34
C LYS A 248 -14.68 0.41 -15.63
N ILE A 249 -14.15 -0.41 -14.73
CA ILE A 249 -14.31 -1.86 -14.71
C ILE A 249 -14.50 -2.24 -13.24
N ALA A 250 -15.54 -3.03 -12.94
CA ALA A 250 -15.83 -3.44 -11.57
C ALA A 250 -14.79 -4.45 -11.07
N ALA A 251 -14.48 -4.39 -9.77
CA ALA A 251 -13.78 -5.48 -9.09
C ALA A 251 -14.71 -6.68 -8.95
N VAL A 252 -14.13 -7.88 -8.91
CA VAL A 252 -14.88 -9.10 -8.60
C VAL A 252 -15.58 -8.96 -7.25
N GLY A 253 -16.81 -9.47 -7.16
CA GLY A 253 -17.68 -9.30 -5.98
C GLY A 253 -18.43 -7.98 -5.93
N ARG A 254 -18.12 -7.02 -6.81
CA ARG A 254 -18.81 -5.71 -6.98
C ARG A 254 -18.96 -4.97 -5.65
N PRO A 255 -17.85 -4.76 -4.91
CA PRO A 255 -17.86 -4.09 -3.62
C PRO A 255 -18.21 -2.61 -3.78
N TRP A 256 -18.73 -1.99 -2.72
CA TRP A 256 -19.19 -0.62 -2.79
C TRP A 256 -19.06 0.12 -1.47
N VAL A 257 -18.68 1.39 -1.60
CA VAL A 257 -18.68 2.38 -0.52
C VAL A 257 -20.06 3.03 -0.46
N TRP A 258 -20.67 3.02 0.72
CA TRP A 258 -21.89 3.77 0.99
C TRP A 258 -21.56 5.03 1.79
N ARG A 259 -21.46 6.14 1.07
CA ARG A 259 -21.15 7.45 1.63
C ARG A 259 -22.40 8.07 2.24
N ALA A 260 -22.34 8.39 3.53
CA ALA A 260 -23.50 8.92 4.23
C ALA A 260 -23.77 10.41 3.94
N ARG A 261 -22.70 11.22 3.85
CA ARG A 261 -22.79 12.69 3.85
C ARG A 261 -21.63 13.35 3.10
N PHE A 262 -21.83 14.66 2.88
CA PHE A 262 -20.95 15.59 2.15
C PHE A 262 -20.45 15.03 0.82
N TRP A 263 -21.41 14.70 -0.05
CA TRP A 263 -21.15 14.19 -1.40
C TRP A 263 -20.08 15.03 -2.13
N GLY A 264 -18.99 14.39 -2.56
CA GLY A 264 -17.89 15.02 -3.30
C GLY A 264 -16.94 15.90 -2.48
N HIS A 265 -17.12 16.02 -1.16
CA HIS A 265 -16.17 16.74 -0.30
C HIS A 265 -15.06 15.81 0.15
N GLN A 266 -13.80 16.16 -0.11
CA GLN A 266 -12.63 15.31 0.19
C GLN A 266 -12.79 13.87 -0.35
N PRO A 267 -12.87 13.70 -1.70
CA PRO A 267 -13.25 12.44 -2.32
C PRO A 267 -12.04 11.51 -2.57
N GLN A 268 -10.88 11.73 -1.93
CA GLN A 268 -9.67 10.98 -2.24
C GLN A 268 -9.89 9.49 -1.99
N PHE A 269 -10.52 9.12 -0.87
CA PHE A 269 -10.91 7.74 -0.60
C PHE A 269 -11.87 7.20 -1.68
N ASP A 270 -13.00 7.87 -1.93
CA ASP A 270 -13.97 7.48 -2.97
C ASP A 270 -13.32 7.23 -4.34
N THR A 271 -12.47 8.16 -4.78
CA THR A 271 -11.83 8.09 -6.09
C THR A 271 -10.78 6.99 -6.17
N THR A 272 -10.05 6.70 -5.09
CA THR A 272 -9.16 5.54 -5.03
C THR A 272 -9.96 4.23 -5.01
N MET A 273 -11.09 4.16 -4.32
CA MET A 273 -11.93 2.96 -4.34
C MET A 273 -12.54 2.72 -5.75
N LEU A 274 -12.98 3.77 -6.44
CA LEU A 274 -13.43 3.71 -7.84
C LEU A 274 -12.33 3.22 -8.79
N GLU A 275 -11.10 3.70 -8.60
CA GLU A 275 -9.93 3.21 -9.33
C GLU A 275 -9.69 1.71 -9.06
N LEU A 276 -9.88 1.27 -7.81
CA LEU A 276 -9.81 -0.14 -7.43
C LEU A 276 -11.06 -0.94 -7.80
N GLY A 277 -12.00 -0.40 -8.58
CA GLY A 277 -13.14 -1.15 -9.11
C GLY A 277 -14.34 -1.25 -8.16
N TRP A 278 -14.37 -0.45 -7.10
CA TRP A 278 -15.51 -0.36 -6.19
C TRP A 278 -16.50 0.69 -6.68
N HIS A 279 -17.78 0.54 -6.35
CA HIS A 279 -18.78 1.59 -6.56
C HIS A 279 -18.81 2.56 -5.40
N VAL A 280 -19.27 3.79 -5.66
CA VAL A 280 -19.54 4.78 -4.61
C VAL A 280 -20.99 5.20 -4.69
N VAL A 281 -21.71 5.02 -3.59
CA VAL A 281 -23.17 5.14 -3.54
C VAL A 281 -23.60 6.13 -2.47
N TYR A 282 -24.68 6.86 -2.73
CA TYR A 282 -25.29 7.81 -1.80
C TYR A 282 -26.81 7.71 -1.80
N CYS A 283 -27.40 7.73 -0.60
CA CYS A 283 -28.83 7.89 -0.40
C CYS A 283 -29.07 8.96 0.67
N ASP A 284 -29.80 10.02 0.32
CA ASP A 284 -29.92 11.19 1.19
C ASP A 284 -30.68 10.91 2.50
N VAL A 285 -29.96 11.10 3.60
CA VAL A 285 -30.45 11.05 5.00
C VAL A 285 -30.01 12.29 5.80
N ALA A 286 -29.65 13.39 5.11
CA ALA A 286 -29.00 14.57 5.71
C ALA A 286 -29.63 15.14 6.97
N ASN A 287 -30.96 15.13 7.03
CA ASN A 287 -31.74 15.77 8.10
C ASN A 287 -32.42 14.75 9.02
N LEU A 288 -32.03 13.47 8.91
CA LEU A 288 -32.59 12.41 9.74
C LEU A 288 -31.65 12.01 10.89
N PHE A 289 -30.40 12.47 10.90
CA PHE A 289 -29.48 12.34 12.04
C PHE A 289 -29.31 10.90 12.57
N GLY A 290 -29.48 9.87 11.73
CA GLY A 290 -29.45 8.47 12.18
C GLY A 290 -30.70 8.00 12.94
N ALA A 291 -31.77 8.80 12.98
CA ALA A 291 -33.07 8.41 13.55
C ALA A 291 -33.66 7.18 12.85
N PRO A 292 -34.66 6.49 13.43
CA PRO A 292 -35.27 5.31 12.84
C PRO A 292 -35.76 5.47 11.39
N GLU A 293 -36.19 6.67 10.99
CA GLU A 293 -36.54 6.94 9.59
C GLU A 293 -35.32 6.83 8.65
N ALA A 294 -34.13 7.24 9.10
CA ALA A 294 -32.89 7.13 8.32
C ALA A 294 -32.54 5.66 8.05
N THR A 295 -32.61 4.82 9.10
CA THR A 295 -32.26 3.40 9.00
C THR A 295 -33.27 2.66 8.12
N GLN A 296 -34.58 2.92 8.28
CA GLN A 296 -35.61 2.35 7.43
C GLN A 296 -35.45 2.75 5.95
N ARG A 297 -35.09 4.02 5.69
CA ARG A 297 -34.82 4.49 4.34
C ARG A 297 -33.65 3.75 3.71
N TRP A 298 -32.55 3.63 4.44
CA TRP A 298 -31.38 2.87 3.99
C TRP A 298 -31.69 1.39 3.80
N ASP A 299 -32.48 0.74 4.67
CA ASP A 299 -32.89 -0.67 4.45
C ASP A 299 -33.53 -0.89 3.08
N THR A 300 -34.43 0.01 2.67
CA THR A 300 -35.09 -0.11 1.36
C THR A 300 -34.15 0.18 0.20
N PHE A 301 -33.23 1.13 0.37
CA PHE A 301 -32.25 1.49 -0.65
C PHE A 301 -31.17 0.42 -0.82
N TYR A 302 -30.75 -0.25 0.27
CA TYR A 302 -29.85 -1.40 0.24
C TYR A 302 -30.34 -2.46 -0.74
N TYR A 303 -31.62 -2.84 -0.67
CA TYR A 303 -32.18 -3.83 -1.59
C TYR A 303 -32.23 -3.35 -3.05
N ALA A 304 -32.36 -2.04 -3.30
CA ALA A 304 -32.24 -1.49 -4.65
C ALA A 304 -30.79 -1.56 -5.18
N MET A 305 -29.79 -1.43 -4.30
CA MET A 305 -28.39 -1.63 -4.68
C MET A 305 -28.07 -3.12 -4.91
N GLN A 306 -28.69 -4.01 -4.13
CA GLN A 306 -28.61 -5.46 -4.37
C GLN A 306 -29.24 -5.86 -5.71
N SER A 307 -30.37 -5.24 -6.10
CA SER A 307 -31.05 -5.62 -7.35
C SER A 307 -30.24 -5.29 -8.59
N ILE A 308 -29.38 -4.27 -8.54
CA ILE A 308 -28.42 -3.95 -9.62
C ILE A 308 -27.09 -4.72 -9.49
N GLY A 309 -26.99 -5.65 -8.54
CA GLY A 309 -25.89 -6.62 -8.43
C GLY A 309 -24.71 -6.22 -7.56
N LEU A 310 -24.81 -5.16 -6.72
CA LEU A 310 -23.74 -4.80 -5.79
C LEU A 310 -23.64 -5.79 -4.60
N SER A 311 -22.46 -5.89 -3.99
CA SER A 311 -22.17 -6.84 -2.89
C SER A 311 -23.15 -6.71 -1.71
N LYS A 312 -23.40 -7.82 -0.98
CA LYS A 312 -24.33 -7.85 0.18
C LYS A 312 -23.85 -7.06 1.39
N THR A 313 -22.59 -6.67 1.41
CA THR A 313 -21.88 -6.05 2.52
C THR A 313 -21.27 -4.73 2.00
N PRO A 314 -21.99 -3.60 2.06
CA PRO A 314 -21.41 -2.28 1.87
C PRO A 314 -20.33 -1.98 2.90
N PHE A 315 -19.33 -1.23 2.45
CA PHE A 315 -18.40 -0.52 3.33
C PHE A 315 -18.98 0.87 3.63
N LEU A 316 -19.18 1.20 4.91
CA LEU A 316 -19.88 2.43 5.30
C LEU A 316 -18.90 3.56 5.58
N GLU A 317 -19.10 4.71 4.94
CA GLU A 317 -18.29 5.91 5.16
C GLU A 317 -19.14 7.03 5.77
N GLY A 318 -18.72 7.51 6.94
CA GLY A 318 -19.38 8.59 7.65
C GLY A 318 -18.42 9.68 8.13
N MET A 319 -18.62 10.89 7.63
CA MET A 319 -17.86 12.07 8.03
C MET A 319 -18.73 13.00 8.88
N SER A 320 -18.21 13.48 10.01
CA SER A 320 -18.93 14.39 10.92
C SER A 320 -20.30 13.80 11.26
N ARG A 321 -21.40 14.53 11.07
CA ARG A 321 -22.77 14.04 11.31
C ARG A 321 -23.18 12.82 10.46
N GLY A 322 -22.40 12.47 9.44
CA GLY A 322 -22.54 11.21 8.71
C GLY A 322 -22.25 9.98 9.57
N GLY A 323 -21.55 10.15 10.71
CA GLY A 323 -21.31 9.10 11.70
C GLY A 323 -22.59 8.49 12.26
N LEU A 324 -23.62 9.31 12.54
CA LEU A 324 -24.87 8.83 13.14
C LEU A 324 -25.57 7.73 12.30
N PRO A 325 -25.91 7.95 11.01
CA PRO A 325 -26.61 6.94 10.21
C PRO A 325 -25.77 5.69 9.93
N ILE A 326 -24.44 5.78 9.73
CA ILE A 326 -23.61 4.59 9.43
C ILE A 326 -23.60 3.60 10.60
N HIS A 327 -23.45 4.09 11.83
CA HIS A 327 -23.40 3.23 13.01
C HIS A 327 -24.79 2.69 13.34
N ASN A 328 -25.82 3.55 13.31
CA ASN A 328 -27.19 3.10 13.64
C ASN A 328 -27.72 2.08 12.62
N TRP A 329 -27.42 2.25 11.33
CA TRP A 329 -27.80 1.26 10.32
C TRP A 329 -27.02 -0.05 10.49
N ALA A 330 -25.71 0.02 10.80
CA ALA A 330 -24.89 -1.15 11.05
C ALA A 330 -25.36 -1.94 12.29
N VAL A 331 -25.72 -1.27 13.37
CA VAL A 331 -26.31 -1.90 14.56
C VAL A 331 -27.62 -2.61 14.23
N ALA A 332 -28.47 -1.99 13.40
CA ALA A 332 -29.73 -2.61 12.96
C ALA A 332 -29.52 -3.77 11.96
N ASN A 333 -28.39 -3.79 11.25
CA ASN A 333 -28.09 -4.73 10.16
C ASN A 333 -26.69 -5.36 10.28
N PRO A 334 -26.34 -6.03 11.39
CA PRO A 334 -24.95 -6.38 11.70
C PRO A 334 -24.32 -7.40 10.74
N LYS A 335 -25.13 -8.11 9.95
CA LYS A 335 -24.68 -9.11 8.96
C LYS A 335 -24.57 -8.55 7.53
N LYS A 336 -24.85 -7.25 7.33
CA LYS A 336 -24.88 -6.59 6.02
C LYS A 336 -23.79 -5.50 5.91
N VAL A 337 -22.73 -5.57 6.71
CA VAL A 337 -21.70 -4.54 6.78
C VAL A 337 -20.34 -5.18 6.57
N GLU A 338 -19.57 -4.61 5.66
CA GLU A 338 -18.18 -5.02 5.40
C GLU A 338 -17.24 -4.42 6.44
N GLY A 339 -17.39 -3.12 6.69
CA GLY A 339 -16.59 -2.35 7.62
C GLY A 339 -17.09 -0.92 7.70
N ILE A 340 -16.58 -0.17 8.69
CA ILE A 340 -16.98 1.22 8.92
C ILE A 340 -15.75 2.11 9.00
N TYR A 341 -15.76 3.19 8.22
CA TYR A 341 -14.85 4.31 8.32
C TYR A 341 -15.57 5.57 8.82
N GLY A 342 -15.18 6.05 10.00
CA GLY A 342 -15.66 7.30 10.59
C GLY A 342 -14.61 8.40 10.62
N ASP A 343 -14.89 9.57 10.04
CA ASP A 343 -14.00 10.75 10.09
C ASP A 343 -14.60 11.87 10.94
N ASN A 344 -13.95 12.20 12.07
CA ASN A 344 -14.44 13.16 13.07
C ASN A 344 -15.94 12.91 13.33
N SER A 345 -16.32 11.63 13.41
CA SER A 345 -17.70 11.19 13.34
C SER A 345 -18.46 11.64 14.58
N VAL A 346 -19.64 12.21 14.38
CA VAL A 346 -20.59 12.43 15.47
C VAL A 346 -21.14 11.07 15.88
N MET A 347 -21.01 10.78 17.15
CA MET A 347 -21.45 9.53 17.76
C MET A 347 -22.50 9.75 18.86
N ASP A 348 -22.75 11.00 19.26
CA ASP A 348 -23.76 11.35 20.25
C ASP A 348 -24.47 12.66 19.89
N ILE A 349 -25.80 12.61 19.71
CA ILE A 349 -26.61 13.79 19.39
C ILE A 349 -26.61 14.83 20.51
N LYS A 350 -26.33 14.41 21.76
CA LYS A 350 -26.19 15.27 22.95
C LYS A 350 -24.87 16.07 22.90
N SER A 351 -23.83 15.51 22.30
CA SER A 351 -22.58 16.24 22.03
C SER A 351 -22.79 17.21 20.87
N TRP A 352 -23.14 16.69 19.69
CA TRP A 352 -23.53 17.48 18.53
C TRP A 352 -24.75 16.84 17.85
N PRO A 353 -25.84 17.56 17.55
CA PRO A 353 -25.93 19.01 17.48
C PRO A 353 -26.42 19.71 18.75
N ALA A 354 -26.76 19.00 19.83
CA ALA A 354 -27.34 19.66 21.02
C ALA A 354 -26.37 20.62 21.72
N GLY A 355 -25.08 20.29 21.79
CA GLY A 355 -24.09 21.09 22.52
C GLY A 355 -24.26 21.02 24.04
N PHE A 356 -24.70 19.87 24.58
CA PHE A 356 -24.78 19.65 26.02
C PHE A 356 -23.44 19.27 26.66
N GLY A 357 -22.44 18.91 25.82
CA GLY A 357 -21.06 18.70 26.23
C GLY A 357 -20.18 19.94 26.00
N SER A 358 -18.91 19.70 25.69
CA SER A 358 -17.92 20.73 25.33
C SER A 358 -17.97 21.15 23.86
N GLY A 359 -18.66 20.37 23.00
CA GLY A 359 -18.85 20.68 21.59
C GLY A 359 -19.72 21.92 21.38
N LYS A 360 -19.42 22.72 20.35
CA LYS A 360 -20.13 23.98 20.05
C LYS A 360 -21.66 23.84 19.84
N GLY A 361 -22.14 22.65 19.47
CA GLY A 361 -23.53 22.41 19.10
C GLY A 361 -24.02 23.25 17.91
N SER A 362 -25.32 23.22 17.67
CA SER A 362 -26.01 24.05 16.67
C SER A 362 -27.51 24.07 16.96
N ALA A 363 -28.01 25.13 17.61
CA ALA A 363 -29.42 25.23 18.03
C ALA A 363 -30.43 24.99 16.88
N PRO A 364 -30.29 25.57 15.67
CA PRO A 364 -31.22 25.28 14.57
C PRO A 364 -31.19 23.80 14.13
N THR A 365 -30.01 23.19 14.15
CA THR A 365 -29.83 21.78 13.80
C THR A 365 -30.35 20.87 14.91
N TRP A 366 -30.25 21.30 16.17
CA TRP A 366 -30.80 20.59 17.31
C TRP A 366 -32.33 20.47 17.24
N GLU A 367 -33.03 21.55 16.88
CA GLU A 367 -34.48 21.49 16.67
C GLU A 367 -34.87 20.53 15.54
N GLN A 368 -34.09 20.48 14.46
CA GLN A 368 -34.29 19.50 13.39
C GLN A 368 -34.04 18.07 13.87
N CYS A 369 -33.01 17.86 14.69
CA CYS A 369 -32.68 16.57 15.28
C CYS A 369 -33.81 16.08 16.20
N LYS A 370 -34.32 16.94 17.10
CA LYS A 370 -35.47 16.62 17.95
C LYS A 370 -36.69 16.22 17.13
N LYS A 371 -36.99 16.96 16.07
CA LYS A 371 -38.08 16.63 15.15
C LYS A 371 -37.87 15.27 14.46
N ALA A 372 -36.66 14.98 13.98
CA ALA A 372 -36.34 13.71 13.32
C ALA A 372 -36.49 12.50 14.24
N TYR A 373 -36.14 12.65 15.51
CA TYR A 373 -36.28 11.60 16.52
C TYR A 373 -37.65 11.60 17.22
N GLY A 374 -38.47 12.64 17.04
CA GLY A 374 -39.77 12.79 17.68
C GLY A 374 -39.70 13.22 19.17
N PHE A 375 -38.57 13.76 19.63
CA PHE A 375 -38.42 14.22 21.00
C PHE A 375 -39.27 15.46 21.27
N LYS A 376 -40.01 15.45 22.39
CA LYS A 376 -40.88 16.54 22.84
C LYS A 376 -40.14 17.56 23.70
N SER A 377 -39.01 17.18 24.30
CA SER A 377 -38.19 18.05 25.14
C SER A 377 -36.71 17.66 25.10
N ASP A 378 -35.86 18.57 25.56
CA ASP A 378 -34.44 18.30 25.76
C ASP A 378 -34.20 17.21 26.82
N ASP A 379 -35.08 17.08 27.82
CA ASP A 379 -34.98 16.05 28.86
C ASP A 379 -35.26 14.65 28.29
N GLU A 380 -36.25 14.52 27.40
CA GLU A 380 -36.50 13.28 26.67
C GLU A 380 -35.28 12.89 25.83
N ALA A 381 -34.68 13.86 25.14
CA ALA A 381 -33.50 13.61 24.31
C ALA A 381 -32.25 13.28 25.14
N LYS A 382 -32.07 13.89 26.33
CA LYS A 382 -30.99 13.54 27.27
C LYS A 382 -31.13 12.12 27.83
N ALA A 383 -32.36 11.66 28.01
CA ALA A 383 -32.67 10.30 28.47
C ALA A 383 -32.46 9.23 27.38
N PHE A 384 -32.33 9.62 26.11
CA PHE A 384 -32.13 8.69 24.99
C PHE A 384 -30.81 7.91 25.11
N LYS A 385 -30.89 6.59 24.90
CA LYS A 385 -29.78 5.61 25.00
C LYS A 385 -29.53 4.84 23.70
N GLY A 386 -29.88 5.43 22.56
CA GLY A 386 -29.69 4.82 21.24
C GLY A 386 -28.69 5.56 20.37
N ASN A 387 -27.77 6.34 20.96
CA ASN A 387 -26.69 6.94 20.19
C ASN A 387 -25.65 5.87 19.80
N PRO A 388 -24.85 6.11 18.74
CA PRO A 388 -23.70 5.26 18.44
C PRO A 388 -22.79 4.99 19.64
N VAL A 389 -22.48 5.99 20.48
CA VAL A 389 -21.70 5.77 21.72
C VAL A 389 -22.38 4.79 22.70
N ASP A 390 -23.71 4.81 22.78
CA ASP A 390 -24.47 3.92 23.67
C ASP A 390 -24.52 2.48 23.14
N THR A 391 -24.34 2.28 21.84
CA THR A 391 -24.56 1.00 21.14
C THR A 391 -23.29 0.39 20.54
N ILE A 392 -22.14 1.07 20.62
CA ILE A 392 -20.91 0.69 19.93
C ILE A 392 -20.42 -0.74 20.24
N ALA A 393 -20.64 -1.22 21.47
CA ALA A 393 -20.27 -2.58 21.87
C ALA A 393 -20.95 -3.67 21.02
N GLN A 394 -22.14 -3.38 20.46
CA GLN A 394 -22.86 -4.30 19.59
C GLN A 394 -22.12 -4.53 18.26
N LEU A 395 -21.41 -3.51 17.76
CA LEU A 395 -20.61 -3.64 16.53
C LEU A 395 -19.38 -4.56 16.75
N LYS A 396 -18.73 -4.47 17.92
CA LYS A 396 -17.68 -5.41 18.34
C LYS A 396 -18.21 -6.82 18.51
N GLN A 397 -19.39 -6.98 19.13
CA GLN A 397 -20.03 -8.29 19.26
C GLN A 397 -20.35 -8.90 17.88
N ALA A 398 -20.76 -8.06 16.92
CA ALA A 398 -20.99 -8.45 15.54
C ALA A 398 -19.70 -8.69 14.72
N LYS A 399 -18.52 -8.41 15.30
CA LYS A 399 -17.22 -8.49 14.64
C LYS A 399 -17.11 -7.60 13.39
N ILE A 400 -17.77 -6.44 13.40
CA ILE A 400 -17.65 -5.47 12.31
C ILE A 400 -16.32 -4.71 12.47
N PRO A 401 -15.45 -4.67 11.45
CA PRO A 401 -14.23 -3.85 11.50
C PRO A 401 -14.56 -2.35 11.59
N LEU A 402 -13.79 -1.62 12.41
CA LEU A 402 -14.01 -0.18 12.66
C LEU A 402 -12.69 0.60 12.52
N LEU A 403 -12.70 1.68 11.75
CA LEU A 403 -11.61 2.65 11.68
C LEU A 403 -12.12 4.08 11.93
N TYR A 404 -11.46 4.79 12.84
CA TYR A 404 -11.77 6.18 13.16
C TYR A 404 -10.59 7.12 12.88
N LEU A 405 -10.82 8.14 12.06
CA LEU A 405 -9.90 9.26 11.86
C LEU A 405 -10.35 10.44 12.72
N VAL A 406 -9.52 10.89 13.67
CA VAL A 406 -9.93 11.87 14.70
C VAL A 406 -8.94 13.04 14.79
N GLY A 407 -9.44 14.28 14.68
CA GLY A 407 -8.72 15.49 15.06
C GLY A 407 -8.71 15.66 16.58
N THR A 408 -7.52 15.66 17.19
CA THR A 408 -7.41 15.68 18.67
C THR A 408 -7.78 17.02 19.31
N ALA A 409 -7.95 18.07 18.50
CA ALA A 409 -8.35 19.41 18.94
C ALA A 409 -9.68 19.87 18.30
N ASP A 410 -10.59 18.95 17.97
CA ASP A 410 -11.89 19.27 17.35
C ASP A 410 -12.85 19.96 18.34
N PRO A 411 -13.21 21.25 18.13
CA PRO A 411 -14.13 21.97 19.01
C PRO A 411 -15.61 21.80 18.59
N VAL A 412 -15.87 21.21 17.42
CA VAL A 412 -17.22 21.01 16.87
C VAL A 412 -17.75 19.64 17.26
N VAL A 413 -16.92 18.62 17.05
CA VAL A 413 -17.19 17.21 17.40
C VAL A 413 -16.05 16.71 18.27
N PRO A 414 -16.01 17.04 19.58
CA PRO A 414 -14.92 16.63 20.46
C PRO A 414 -14.75 15.12 20.44
N GLY A 415 -13.54 14.65 20.14
CA GLY A 415 -13.24 13.22 20.01
C GLY A 415 -13.62 12.42 21.26
N MET A 416 -13.32 12.97 22.44
CA MET A 416 -13.61 12.37 23.76
C MET A 416 -15.09 12.36 24.15
N GLU A 417 -15.97 12.92 23.33
CA GLU A 417 -17.42 12.76 23.43
C GLU A 417 -17.98 11.88 22.31
N ASN A 418 -17.15 11.56 21.31
CA ASN A 418 -17.59 10.94 20.06
C ASN A 418 -16.68 9.77 19.63
N SER A 419 -16.06 9.84 18.45
CA SER A 419 -15.36 8.70 17.85
C SER A 419 -14.13 8.23 18.62
N GLN A 420 -13.40 9.12 19.32
CA GLN A 420 -12.29 8.70 20.18
C GLN A 420 -12.78 8.00 21.44
N LEU A 421 -13.87 8.50 22.05
CA LEU A 421 -14.52 7.81 23.17
C LEU A 421 -15.02 6.43 22.75
N ALA A 422 -15.69 6.34 21.60
CA ALA A 422 -16.17 5.08 21.05
C ALA A 422 -15.01 4.08 20.84
N ALA A 423 -13.88 4.51 20.29
CA ALA A 423 -12.69 3.68 20.15
C ALA A 423 -12.12 3.21 21.51
N GLN A 424 -12.07 4.10 22.52
CA GLN A 424 -11.62 3.74 23.87
C GLN A 424 -12.53 2.69 24.53
N MET A 425 -13.85 2.82 24.37
CA MET A 425 -14.83 1.85 24.89
C MET A 425 -14.69 0.46 24.25
N LEU A 426 -14.03 0.38 23.09
CA LEU A 426 -13.83 -0.85 22.34
C LEU A 426 -12.54 -1.60 22.72
N ASP A 427 -11.70 -1.01 23.56
CA ASP A 427 -10.49 -1.63 24.13
C ASP A 427 -9.59 -2.27 23.08
N GLY A 428 -9.05 -1.43 22.18
CA GLY A 428 -8.12 -1.84 21.11
C GLY A 428 -8.76 -2.56 19.92
N TYR A 429 -10.09 -2.77 19.91
CA TYR A 429 -10.77 -3.43 18.79
C TYR A 429 -10.93 -2.53 17.55
N ALA A 430 -11.11 -1.23 17.71
CA ALA A 430 -11.17 -0.29 16.59
C ALA A 430 -9.79 0.29 16.28
N GLU A 431 -9.47 0.39 15.00
CA GLU A 431 -8.32 1.16 14.54
C GLU A 431 -8.59 2.66 14.69
N ILE A 432 -7.59 3.40 15.15
CA ILE A 432 -7.70 4.85 15.34
C ILE A 432 -6.49 5.56 14.75
N ILE A 433 -6.75 6.57 13.93
CA ILE A 433 -5.76 7.47 13.38
C ILE A 433 -5.99 8.85 14.00
N LEU A 434 -5.05 9.30 14.83
CA LEU A 434 -5.10 10.62 15.46
C LEU A 434 -4.40 11.66 14.58
N LYS A 435 -5.13 12.70 14.19
CA LYS A 435 -4.62 13.90 13.53
C LYS A 435 -4.25 14.90 14.61
N GLU A 436 -3.02 14.78 15.13
CA GLU A 436 -2.58 15.57 16.28
C GLU A 436 -2.68 17.08 16.06
N GLY A 437 -3.30 17.77 17.02
CA GLY A 437 -3.53 19.22 17.01
C GLY A 437 -4.50 19.71 15.92
N LYS A 438 -5.16 18.82 15.16
CA LYS A 438 -6.14 19.19 14.14
C LYS A 438 -7.54 19.30 14.73
N GLY A 439 -8.30 20.28 14.25
CA GLY A 439 -9.70 20.48 14.61
C GLY A 439 -10.67 19.65 13.77
N HIS A 440 -11.90 20.12 13.64
CA HIS A 440 -12.94 19.49 12.81
C HIS A 440 -12.52 19.33 11.34
N HIS A 441 -11.78 20.31 10.85
CA HIS A 441 -11.21 20.31 9.51
C HIS A 441 -9.68 20.36 9.59
N PRO A 442 -8.98 19.79 8.59
CA PRO A 442 -9.52 19.10 7.42
C PRO A 442 -10.07 17.70 7.76
N HIS A 443 -11.08 17.29 7.00
CA HIS A 443 -11.45 15.88 6.86
C HIS A 443 -10.57 15.20 5.81
N ALA A 444 -10.59 13.88 5.81
CA ALA A 444 -9.77 12.92 5.09
C ALA A 444 -8.27 13.06 5.40
N LEU A 445 -7.51 12.09 4.87
CA LEU A 445 -6.06 12.20 4.72
C LEU A 445 -5.75 12.63 3.28
N PRO A 446 -4.73 13.47 3.04
CA PRO A 446 -4.30 13.80 1.69
C PRO A 446 -3.99 12.56 0.85
N ASN A 447 -3.33 11.57 1.47
CA ASN A 447 -3.19 10.21 0.95
C ASN A 447 -4.13 9.28 1.76
N PRO A 448 -5.22 8.74 1.17
CA PRO A 448 -6.19 7.91 1.85
C PRO A 448 -5.71 6.46 2.04
N GLN A 449 -4.47 6.12 1.66
CA GLN A 449 -3.96 4.75 1.66
C GLN A 449 -4.25 3.95 2.94
N PRO A 450 -4.10 4.48 4.17
CA PRO A 450 -4.45 3.72 5.37
C PRO A 450 -5.94 3.30 5.43
N ILE A 451 -6.83 4.17 4.96
CA ILE A 451 -8.28 3.91 4.92
C ILE A 451 -8.62 2.92 3.80
N VAL A 452 -7.94 3.05 2.66
CA VAL A 452 -8.06 2.10 1.54
C VAL A 452 -7.62 0.71 1.96
N GLU A 453 -6.45 0.57 2.60
CA GLU A 453 -5.95 -0.71 3.09
C GLU A 453 -6.91 -1.35 4.08
N PHE A 454 -7.43 -0.58 5.03
CA PHE A 454 -8.47 -1.04 5.95
C PHE A 454 -9.71 -1.57 5.22
N ALA A 455 -10.22 -0.86 4.20
CA ALA A 455 -11.36 -1.33 3.41
C ALA A 455 -11.07 -2.62 2.63
N LEU A 456 -9.85 -2.76 2.08
CA LEU A 456 -9.42 -3.99 1.40
C LEU A 456 -9.19 -5.16 2.38
N HIS A 457 -8.78 -4.88 3.63
CA HIS A 457 -8.69 -5.89 4.67
C HIS A 457 -10.07 -6.45 5.02
N CYS A 458 -11.08 -5.57 5.12
CA CYS A 458 -12.44 -5.97 5.46
C CYS A 458 -12.98 -7.03 4.48
N ASN A 459 -12.85 -6.79 3.18
CA ASN A 459 -13.38 -7.70 2.15
C ASN A 459 -12.39 -8.78 1.68
N GLY A 460 -11.23 -8.91 2.32
CA GLY A 460 -10.21 -9.91 2.00
C GLY A 460 -9.45 -9.68 0.69
N SER A 461 -9.55 -8.50 0.07
CA SER A 461 -8.81 -8.16 -1.18
C SER A 461 -7.46 -7.49 -0.92
N TYR A 462 -7.07 -7.32 0.34
CA TYR A 462 -5.78 -6.75 0.70
C TYR A 462 -4.60 -7.63 0.29
N THR A 463 -3.53 -7.01 -0.21
CA THR A 463 -2.24 -7.65 -0.46
C THR A 463 -1.17 -6.99 0.38
N ASN A 464 -0.43 -7.79 1.16
CA ASN A 464 0.63 -7.29 2.02
C ASN A 464 1.87 -6.87 1.19
N PRO A 465 2.24 -5.58 1.17
CA PRO A 465 3.38 -5.10 0.37
C PRO A 465 4.73 -5.64 0.84
N ALA A 466 4.85 -6.02 2.11
CA ALA A 466 6.07 -6.57 2.69
C ALA A 466 6.28 -8.06 2.34
N ALA A 467 5.23 -8.75 1.88
CA ALA A 467 5.27 -10.14 1.44
C ALA A 467 5.33 -10.28 -0.09
N LEU A 468 5.28 -9.17 -0.84
CA LEU A 468 5.33 -9.18 -2.31
C LEU A 468 6.79 -9.04 -2.77
N PRO A 469 7.42 -10.10 -3.34
CA PRO A 469 8.81 -10.04 -3.78
C PRO A 469 9.05 -8.88 -4.74
N ALA A 470 10.01 -8.02 -4.42
CA ALA A 470 10.39 -6.89 -5.28
C ALA A 470 11.86 -6.51 -5.05
N PRO A 471 12.63 -6.14 -6.09
CA PRO A 471 13.99 -5.67 -5.89
C PRO A 471 13.97 -4.28 -5.25
N SER A 472 15.06 -3.90 -4.59
CA SER A 472 15.14 -2.58 -3.98
C SER A 472 15.32 -1.47 -5.02
N ALA A 473 14.58 -0.37 -4.86
CA ALA A 473 14.85 0.87 -5.60
C ALA A 473 15.98 1.73 -4.99
N SER A 474 16.75 1.18 -4.03
CA SER A 474 17.73 1.95 -3.27
C SER A 474 18.99 2.29 -4.08
N PHE A 475 19.36 3.57 -4.02
CA PHE A 475 20.64 4.10 -4.50
C PHE A 475 21.44 4.69 -3.33
N ARG A 476 22.00 3.83 -2.46
CA ARG A 476 22.75 4.25 -1.26
C ARG A 476 24.19 3.74 -1.19
N GLY A 477 24.82 3.44 -2.33
CA GLY A 477 26.10 2.74 -2.41
C GLY A 477 27.18 3.26 -1.46
N LYS A 478 27.44 4.58 -1.46
CA LYS A 478 28.47 5.17 -0.58
C LYS A 478 28.17 4.95 0.90
N ALA A 479 26.97 5.30 1.33
CA ALA A 479 26.57 5.17 2.74
C ALA A 479 26.49 3.70 3.20
N ALA A 480 26.19 2.79 2.29
CA ALA A 480 26.10 1.36 2.55
C ALA A 480 27.43 0.60 2.43
N GLY A 481 28.54 1.30 2.11
CA GLY A 481 29.85 0.69 1.92
C GLY A 481 30.02 -0.05 0.59
N TRP A 482 29.10 0.12 -0.37
CA TRP A 482 29.16 -0.46 -1.72
C TRP A 482 30.02 0.39 -2.69
N GLY A 483 30.79 1.33 -2.17
CA GLY A 483 31.50 2.33 -2.98
C GLY A 483 30.53 3.27 -3.68
N GLY A 484 30.26 3.05 -4.97
CA GLY A 484 29.31 3.85 -5.77
C GLY A 484 28.18 3.04 -6.40
N GLY A 485 28.11 1.74 -6.11
CA GLY A 485 27.17 0.81 -6.73
C GLY A 485 25.74 0.93 -6.23
N ILE A 486 24.89 0.06 -6.77
CA ILE A 486 23.46 -0.06 -6.48
C ILE A 486 23.15 -1.43 -5.85
N TRP A 487 21.91 -1.60 -5.42
CA TRP A 487 21.45 -2.86 -4.84
C TRP A 487 21.73 -4.07 -5.74
N TRP A 488 21.53 -3.92 -7.06
CA TRP A 488 21.81 -4.97 -8.04
C TRP A 488 23.26 -5.44 -8.04
N ASP A 489 24.24 -4.56 -7.85
CA ASP A 489 25.65 -4.96 -7.79
C ASP A 489 25.90 -5.89 -6.60
N GLN A 490 25.25 -5.61 -5.47
CA GLN A 490 25.35 -6.44 -4.27
C GLN A 490 24.63 -7.78 -4.44
N PHE A 491 23.48 -7.77 -5.11
CA PHE A 491 22.75 -8.99 -5.44
C PHE A 491 23.56 -9.89 -6.38
N GLU A 492 24.16 -9.33 -7.44
CA GLU A 492 25.02 -10.08 -8.36
C GLU A 492 26.30 -10.61 -7.68
N ASN A 493 26.90 -9.83 -6.77
CA ASN A 493 28.03 -10.29 -5.98
C ASN A 493 27.67 -11.51 -5.11
N ILE A 494 26.48 -11.51 -4.49
CA ILE A 494 25.99 -12.66 -3.73
C ILE A 494 25.72 -13.84 -4.67
N ASN A 495 25.06 -13.61 -5.82
CA ASN A 495 24.76 -14.65 -6.81
C ASN A 495 26.01 -15.34 -7.38
N LYS A 496 27.09 -14.58 -7.56
CA LYS A 496 28.39 -15.13 -7.95
C LYS A 496 28.96 -15.98 -6.81
N LEU A 497 28.97 -15.43 -5.60
CA LEU A 497 29.57 -16.11 -4.44
C LEU A 497 28.85 -17.42 -4.11
N SER A 498 27.52 -17.43 -4.12
CA SER A 498 26.72 -18.63 -3.85
C SER A 498 27.01 -19.72 -4.88
N LYS A 499 27.10 -19.36 -6.17
CA LYS A 499 27.47 -20.30 -7.24
C LYS A 499 28.87 -20.89 -7.07
N GLU A 500 29.82 -20.09 -6.60
CA GLU A 500 31.22 -20.51 -6.42
C GLU A 500 31.47 -21.29 -5.11
N ASN A 501 30.52 -21.28 -4.16
CA ASN A 501 30.69 -21.86 -2.82
C ASN A 501 29.47 -22.70 -2.43
N GLN A 502 29.30 -23.85 -3.09
CA GLN A 502 28.21 -24.79 -2.81
C GLN A 502 28.41 -25.59 -1.51
N ASP A 503 29.61 -25.55 -0.94
CA ASP A 503 30.05 -26.17 0.30
C ASP A 503 29.90 -25.25 1.53
N LEU A 504 29.09 -24.20 1.45
CA LEU A 504 28.75 -23.36 2.60
C LEU A 504 27.97 -24.16 3.64
N GLU A 505 28.39 -24.06 4.90
CA GLU A 505 27.77 -24.77 6.02
C GLU A 505 26.85 -23.86 6.84
N LEU A 506 27.16 -22.56 6.90
CA LEU A 506 26.40 -21.54 7.64
C LEU A 506 26.21 -20.28 6.78
N ILE A 507 24.96 -19.84 6.64
CA ILE A 507 24.62 -18.64 5.86
C ILE A 507 23.81 -17.67 6.72
N PHE A 508 24.18 -16.39 6.70
CA PHE A 508 23.39 -15.31 7.29
C PHE A 508 22.62 -14.54 6.22
N PHE A 509 21.30 -14.45 6.33
CA PHE A 509 20.45 -13.57 5.52
C PHE A 509 19.92 -12.38 6.34
N GLY A 510 19.75 -11.24 5.68
CA GLY A 510 19.16 -10.06 6.30
C GLY A 510 19.54 -8.77 5.59
N ASP A 511 19.64 -7.70 6.39
CA ASP A 511 19.85 -6.34 5.92
C ASP A 511 21.27 -5.79 6.20
N SER A 512 21.40 -4.50 6.52
CA SER A 512 22.68 -3.85 6.86
C SER A 512 23.32 -4.41 8.12
N ILE A 513 22.52 -4.83 9.11
CA ILE A 513 23.04 -5.42 10.35
C ILE A 513 23.67 -6.78 10.02
N THR A 514 23.03 -7.56 9.15
CA THR A 514 23.60 -8.83 8.67
C THR A 514 24.80 -8.59 7.74
N GLN A 515 24.74 -7.63 6.82
CA GLN A 515 25.86 -7.30 5.90
C GLN A 515 27.16 -6.99 6.68
N SER A 516 27.03 -6.34 7.82
CA SER A 516 28.15 -5.83 8.61
C SER A 516 28.95 -6.92 9.34
N TRP A 517 28.48 -8.17 9.37
CA TRP A 517 29.31 -9.32 9.80
C TRP A 517 30.61 -9.42 9.00
N THR A 518 30.50 -9.23 7.69
CA THR A 518 31.59 -9.43 6.72
C THR A 518 31.99 -8.14 6.02
N GLY A 519 31.08 -7.18 5.92
CA GLY A 519 31.18 -6.03 5.00
C GLY A 519 30.57 -6.35 3.62
N ALA A 520 30.55 -5.35 2.75
CA ALA A 520 29.92 -5.44 1.42
C ALA A 520 30.74 -6.27 0.40
N ASP A 521 32.07 -6.31 0.55
CA ASP A 521 32.97 -6.91 -0.44
C ASP A 521 33.36 -8.36 -0.08
N LYS A 522 33.98 -8.55 1.09
CA LYS A 522 34.50 -9.86 1.53
C LYS A 522 33.45 -10.67 2.28
N ARG A 523 32.48 -11.25 1.58
CA ARG A 523 31.29 -11.90 2.19
C ARG A 523 31.49 -13.29 2.81
N LEU A 524 32.71 -13.82 2.79
CA LEU A 524 33.09 -15.06 3.49
C LEU A 524 33.81 -14.75 4.81
N ALA A 525 33.62 -15.60 5.80
CA ALA A 525 34.46 -15.63 6.99
C ALA A 525 35.87 -16.15 6.63
N GLU A 526 36.91 -15.51 7.14
CA GLU A 526 38.31 -15.78 6.82
C GLU A 526 39.03 -16.31 8.07
N LYS A 527 39.66 -17.49 7.98
CA LYS A 527 40.47 -18.04 9.09
C LYS A 527 41.60 -17.09 9.46
N GLY A 528 41.77 -16.82 10.76
CA GLY A 528 42.73 -15.83 11.27
C GLY A 528 42.33 -14.36 11.06
N GLY A 529 41.16 -14.10 10.47
CA GLY A 529 40.61 -12.76 10.32
C GLY A 529 40.22 -12.13 11.66
N GLN A 530 40.06 -10.80 11.66
CA GLN A 530 39.81 -10.02 12.87
C GLN A 530 38.34 -9.62 13.05
N ARG A 531 37.49 -9.83 12.04
CA ARG A 531 36.06 -9.51 12.16
C ARG A 531 35.41 -10.49 13.15
N PRO A 532 34.32 -10.11 13.83
CA PRO A 532 33.58 -11.04 14.67
C PRO A 532 33.18 -12.33 13.93
N VAL A 533 32.74 -12.27 12.67
CA VAL A 533 32.41 -13.48 11.89
C VAL A 533 33.62 -14.43 11.73
N ASP A 534 34.81 -13.86 11.54
CA ASP A 534 36.05 -14.61 11.35
C ASP A 534 36.44 -15.34 12.64
N ARG A 535 36.48 -14.60 13.76
CA ARG A 535 36.95 -15.10 15.05
C ARG A 535 36.02 -16.15 15.66
N PHE A 536 34.71 -16.05 15.43
CA PHE A 536 33.73 -16.93 16.06
C PHE A 536 33.34 -18.12 15.19
N PHE A 537 33.36 -17.99 13.86
CA PHE A 537 32.79 -19.02 12.97
C PHE A 537 33.79 -19.62 11.98
N ALA A 538 34.83 -18.90 11.52
CA ALA A 538 35.66 -19.37 10.40
C ALA A 538 36.48 -20.65 10.70
N ASP A 539 36.81 -20.90 11.97
CA ASP A 539 37.51 -22.13 12.38
C ASP A 539 36.56 -23.33 12.56
N LYS A 540 35.26 -23.08 12.68
CA LYS A 540 34.22 -24.11 12.89
C LYS A 540 33.52 -24.49 11.59
N TRP A 541 33.09 -23.50 10.80
CA TRP A 541 32.20 -23.70 9.66
C TRP A 541 32.51 -22.76 8.49
N LYS A 542 32.38 -23.24 7.25
CA LYS A 542 32.44 -22.37 6.08
C LYS A 542 31.23 -21.44 6.05
N THR A 543 31.46 -20.18 6.41
CA THR A 543 30.39 -19.22 6.74
C THR A 543 30.35 -18.05 5.74
N ALA A 544 29.15 -17.66 5.31
CA ALA A 544 28.91 -16.48 4.48
C ALA A 544 27.84 -15.55 5.06
N SER A 545 27.95 -14.24 4.77
CA SER A 545 26.88 -13.28 5.00
C SER A 545 26.33 -12.71 3.69
N PHE A 546 25.05 -12.97 3.47
CA PHE A 546 24.24 -12.52 2.33
C PHE A 546 23.29 -11.38 2.73
N GLY A 547 23.71 -10.56 3.71
CA GLY A 547 23.02 -9.32 4.05
C GLY A 547 23.24 -8.23 3.00
N ILE A 548 22.20 -7.48 2.65
CA ILE A 548 22.32 -6.28 1.80
C ILE A 548 21.78 -5.08 2.58
N SER A 549 22.59 -4.03 2.66
CA SER A 549 22.26 -2.84 3.43
C SER A 549 20.89 -2.27 3.05
N GLY A 550 20.09 -2.13 4.10
CA GLY A 550 18.69 -1.71 4.18
C GLY A 550 17.68 -2.47 3.33
N ASP A 551 17.94 -3.75 3.10
CA ASP A 551 16.91 -4.67 2.64
C ASP A 551 15.69 -4.66 3.56
N ARG A 552 14.54 -4.82 2.91
CA ARG A 552 13.24 -5.07 3.51
C ARG A 552 12.86 -6.52 3.23
N THR A 553 11.83 -7.04 3.90
CA THR A 553 11.37 -8.43 3.70
C THR A 553 11.12 -8.74 2.23
N GLU A 554 10.46 -7.86 1.49
CA GLU A 554 10.18 -8.02 0.06
C GLU A 554 11.44 -8.07 -0.82
N HIS A 555 12.53 -7.42 -0.41
CA HIS A 555 13.79 -7.42 -1.15
C HIS A 555 14.51 -8.75 -0.98
N LEU A 556 14.54 -9.28 0.25
CA LEU A 556 15.14 -10.58 0.50
C LEU A 556 14.29 -11.70 -0.14
N LEU A 557 12.97 -11.61 -0.10
CA LEU A 557 12.08 -12.50 -0.86
C LEU A 557 12.41 -12.51 -2.36
N TYR A 558 12.60 -11.33 -2.96
CA TYR A 558 13.02 -11.24 -4.37
C TYR A 558 14.37 -11.93 -4.61
N ARG A 559 15.33 -11.75 -3.69
CA ARG A 559 16.62 -12.43 -3.82
C ARG A 559 16.47 -13.93 -3.74
N LEU A 560 15.66 -14.46 -2.83
CA LEU A 560 15.44 -15.90 -2.73
C LEU A 560 14.80 -16.48 -4.00
N ALA A 561 13.82 -15.76 -4.56
CA ALA A 561 13.13 -16.18 -5.77
C ALA A 561 14.03 -16.13 -7.03
N HIS A 562 14.93 -15.15 -7.13
CA HIS A 562 15.70 -14.88 -8.35
C HIS A 562 17.22 -15.07 -8.22
N GLY A 563 17.69 -15.49 -7.05
CA GLY A 563 19.12 -15.63 -6.75
C GLY A 563 19.62 -17.05 -6.97
N ASN A 564 20.94 -17.20 -7.08
CA ASN A 564 21.59 -18.51 -7.24
C ASN A 564 21.70 -19.24 -5.89
N PHE A 565 20.58 -19.50 -5.23
CA PHE A 565 20.55 -20.23 -3.96
C PHE A 565 20.15 -21.70 -4.12
N GLU A 566 19.60 -22.07 -5.27
CA GLU A 566 19.32 -23.48 -5.59
C GLU A 566 20.58 -24.33 -5.57
N GLY A 567 20.50 -25.49 -4.93
CA GLY A 567 21.62 -26.42 -4.76
C GLY A 567 22.50 -26.16 -3.53
N LEU A 568 22.37 -25.00 -2.88
CA LEU A 568 23.01 -24.78 -1.58
C LEU A 568 22.39 -25.71 -0.52
N LYS A 569 23.26 -26.30 0.30
CA LYS A 569 22.87 -27.21 1.40
C LYS A 569 23.57 -26.82 2.70
N PRO A 570 23.42 -25.58 3.19
CA PRO A 570 23.98 -25.24 4.49
C PRO A 570 23.28 -26.05 5.58
N LYS A 571 24.02 -26.42 6.62
CA LYS A 571 23.44 -27.07 7.80
C LYS A 571 22.51 -26.11 8.54
N ALA A 572 22.90 -24.82 8.62
CA ALA A 572 22.12 -23.79 9.27
C ALA A 572 22.04 -22.48 8.47
N VAL A 573 20.89 -21.84 8.54
CA VAL A 573 20.61 -20.51 7.99
C VAL A 573 20.15 -19.60 9.11
N VAL A 574 20.82 -18.48 9.32
CA VAL A 574 20.42 -17.47 10.31
C VAL A 574 19.77 -16.30 9.58
N VAL A 575 18.54 -15.96 9.92
CA VAL A 575 17.80 -14.86 9.28
C VAL A 575 17.30 -13.83 10.28
N MET A 576 17.57 -12.55 9.97
CA MET A 576 17.04 -11.41 10.73
C MET A 576 16.76 -10.26 9.76
N ILE A 577 15.53 -9.76 9.76
CA ILE A 577 15.10 -8.65 8.89
C ILE A 577 13.91 -7.90 9.50
N GLY A 578 13.48 -6.81 8.86
CA GLY A 578 12.24 -6.10 9.18
C GLY A 578 12.45 -4.67 9.71
N VAL A 579 13.65 -4.32 10.21
CA VAL A 579 13.90 -2.97 10.75
C VAL A 579 13.76 -1.89 9.67
N ASN A 580 14.12 -2.17 8.41
CA ASN A 580 13.97 -1.20 7.32
C ASN A 580 12.53 -1.10 6.80
N ASN A 581 11.71 -2.16 6.94
CA ASN A 581 10.28 -2.07 6.69
C ASN A 581 9.65 -1.04 7.63
N LEU A 582 10.01 -1.09 8.91
CA LEU A 582 9.56 -0.15 9.92
C LEU A 582 10.10 1.27 9.68
N LEU A 583 11.43 1.42 9.59
CA LEU A 583 12.05 2.74 9.64
C LEU A 583 12.09 3.47 8.30
N THR A 584 12.06 2.75 7.17
CA THR A 584 12.20 3.35 5.83
C THR A 584 10.91 3.26 5.02
N ALA A 585 10.20 2.13 5.06
CA ALA A 585 8.93 1.97 4.36
C ALA A 585 7.70 2.34 5.20
N ASN A 586 7.88 2.56 6.51
CA ASN A 586 6.80 2.87 7.45
C ASN A 586 5.69 1.81 7.44
N HIS A 587 6.06 0.53 7.23
CA HIS A 587 5.17 -0.60 7.38
C HIS A 587 4.82 -0.82 8.85
N ASN A 588 3.59 -1.26 9.13
CA ASN A 588 3.13 -1.59 10.48
C ASN A 588 3.58 -3.01 10.90
N ALA A 589 3.32 -3.38 12.16
CA ALA A 589 3.74 -4.68 12.70
C ALA A 589 3.16 -5.87 11.91
N ASP A 590 1.90 -5.80 11.48
CA ASP A 590 1.22 -6.90 10.79
C ASP A 590 1.76 -7.11 9.38
N GLN A 591 2.00 -6.01 8.65
CA GLN A 591 2.67 -6.03 7.35
C GLN A 591 4.05 -6.71 7.48
N ILE A 592 4.86 -6.26 8.45
CA ILE A 592 6.21 -6.79 8.65
C ILE A 592 6.17 -8.26 9.06
N THR A 593 5.25 -8.64 9.95
CA THR A 593 5.02 -10.03 10.37
C THR A 593 4.74 -10.89 9.14
N GLY A 594 3.73 -10.55 8.32
CA GLY A 594 3.40 -11.33 7.13
C GLY A 594 4.53 -11.38 6.09
N GLY A 595 5.37 -10.34 6.02
CA GLY A 595 6.58 -10.37 5.19
C GLY A 595 7.64 -11.35 5.70
N ILE A 596 7.81 -11.47 7.03
CA ILE A 596 8.70 -12.44 7.65
C ILE A 596 8.14 -13.86 7.53
N GLU A 597 6.82 -14.05 7.67
CA GLU A 597 6.14 -15.33 7.46
C GLU A 597 6.38 -15.87 6.05
N ALA A 598 6.11 -15.06 5.03
CA ALA A 598 6.35 -15.42 3.63
C ALA A 598 7.84 -15.73 3.37
N LEU A 599 8.74 -14.99 4.02
CA LEU A 599 10.17 -15.22 3.92
C LEU A 599 10.60 -16.56 4.50
N VAL A 600 10.08 -16.94 5.68
CA VAL A 600 10.37 -18.23 6.31
C VAL A 600 9.86 -19.37 5.44
N GLU A 601 8.66 -19.23 4.86
CA GLU A 601 8.10 -20.23 3.95
C GLU A 601 8.96 -20.41 2.69
N GLU A 602 9.42 -19.31 2.09
CA GLU A 602 10.33 -19.37 0.94
C GLU A 602 11.67 -20.02 1.29
N LEU A 603 12.22 -19.74 2.48
CA LEU A 603 13.45 -20.38 2.96
C LEU A 603 13.28 -21.89 3.16
N ILE A 604 12.18 -22.34 3.78
CA ILE A 604 11.86 -23.77 3.94
C ILE A 604 11.78 -24.44 2.55
N ALA A 605 11.12 -23.78 1.59
CA ALA A 605 10.97 -24.33 0.24
C ALA A 605 12.30 -24.39 -0.53
N LYS A 606 13.14 -23.36 -0.44
CA LYS A 606 14.42 -23.26 -1.17
C LYS A 606 15.55 -24.06 -0.53
N LEU A 607 15.56 -24.18 0.80
CA LEU A 607 16.63 -24.81 1.58
C LEU A 607 16.05 -25.86 2.55
N PRO A 608 15.38 -26.91 2.03
CA PRO A 608 14.61 -27.86 2.85
C PRO A 608 15.47 -28.75 3.76
N GLU A 609 16.78 -28.83 3.52
CA GLU A 609 17.72 -29.61 4.35
C GLU A 609 18.37 -28.76 5.46
N SER A 610 18.11 -27.45 5.47
CA SER A 610 18.74 -26.51 6.39
C SER A 610 17.85 -26.24 7.61
N GLU A 611 18.45 -26.13 8.78
CA GLU A 611 17.76 -25.54 9.93
C GLU A 611 17.75 -24.01 9.82
N ILE A 612 16.57 -23.41 9.88
CA ILE A 612 16.36 -21.97 9.82
C ILE A 612 16.30 -21.41 11.23
N ILE A 613 17.32 -20.67 11.63
CA ILE A 613 17.35 -19.92 12.89
C ILE A 613 16.79 -18.52 12.62
N LEU A 614 15.52 -18.33 12.95
CA LEU A 614 14.82 -17.05 12.85
C LEU A 614 15.10 -16.20 14.09
N LEU A 615 15.76 -15.06 13.90
CA LEU A 615 15.99 -14.12 14.99
C LEU A 615 14.86 -13.09 15.07
N GLY A 616 14.44 -12.78 16.29
CA GLY A 616 13.65 -11.58 16.55
C GLY A 616 14.39 -10.33 16.06
N THR A 617 13.70 -9.46 15.31
CA THR A 617 14.28 -8.19 14.84
C THR A 617 14.88 -7.42 16.02
N PHE A 618 16.16 -7.05 15.97
CA PHE A 618 16.79 -6.40 17.12
C PHE A 618 16.12 -5.07 17.49
N PRO A 619 16.14 -4.70 18.78
CA PRO A 619 15.54 -3.45 19.23
C PRO A 619 16.24 -2.25 18.58
N SER A 620 15.43 -1.28 18.16
CA SER A 620 15.87 -0.01 17.56
C SER A 620 15.16 1.15 18.24
N GLY A 621 15.92 2.19 18.63
CA GLY A 621 15.44 3.29 19.48
C GLY A 621 15.89 3.12 20.94
N GLN A 622 16.26 4.22 21.60
CA GLN A 622 16.98 4.17 22.88
C GLN A 622 16.08 3.68 24.01
N ASN A 623 14.87 4.21 24.12
CA ASN A 623 13.95 3.98 25.22
C ASN A 623 12.80 3.04 24.82
N PRO A 624 12.32 2.17 25.73
CA PRO A 624 11.34 1.14 25.41
C PRO A 624 9.95 1.67 25.01
N ASP A 625 9.63 2.91 25.35
CA ASP A 625 8.37 3.60 25.04
C ASP A 625 8.37 4.27 23.65
N GLU A 626 9.50 4.26 22.94
CA GLU A 626 9.55 4.74 21.56
C GLU A 626 8.71 3.84 20.63
N ASN A 627 7.98 4.43 19.68
CA ASN A 627 7.12 3.69 18.74
C ASN A 627 7.85 2.56 18.01
N SER A 628 9.13 2.76 17.66
CA SER A 628 9.92 1.71 17.01
C SER A 628 10.14 0.50 17.93
N ARG A 629 10.35 0.73 19.23
CA ARG A 629 10.53 -0.32 20.23
C ARG A 629 9.25 -1.08 20.49
N ILE A 630 8.12 -0.37 20.60
CA ILE A 630 6.79 -0.99 20.74
C ILE A 630 6.46 -1.86 19.52
N THR A 631 6.69 -1.33 18.32
CA THR A 631 6.40 -2.04 17.07
C THR A 631 7.29 -3.28 16.90
N ILE A 632 8.59 -3.18 17.20
CA ILE A 632 9.53 -4.32 17.15
C ILE A 632 9.13 -5.40 18.15
N ALA A 633 8.77 -5.03 19.38
CA ALA A 633 8.31 -6.01 20.37
C ALA A 633 7.04 -6.75 19.91
N GLN A 634 6.12 -6.04 19.24
CA GLN A 634 4.93 -6.66 18.64
C GLN A 634 5.31 -7.63 17.50
N ILE A 635 6.23 -7.24 16.61
CA ILE A 635 6.74 -8.13 15.55
C ILE A 635 7.36 -9.38 16.15
N GLN A 636 8.26 -9.24 17.12
CA GLN A 636 8.91 -10.36 17.81
C GLN A 636 7.89 -11.33 18.41
N LYS A 637 6.88 -10.79 19.11
CA LYS A 637 5.78 -11.59 19.66
C LYS A 637 5.02 -12.34 18.57
N ASN A 638 4.72 -11.68 17.44
CA ASN A 638 3.95 -12.26 16.36
C ASN A 638 4.71 -13.36 15.59
N ILE A 639 6.03 -13.23 15.42
CA ILE A 639 6.83 -14.20 14.66
C ILE A 639 7.36 -15.36 15.51
N ALA A 640 7.32 -15.25 16.85
CA ALA A 640 7.82 -16.30 17.73
C ALA A 640 7.20 -17.70 17.47
N PRO A 641 5.88 -17.84 17.21
CA PRO A 641 5.26 -19.12 16.86
C PRO A 641 5.79 -19.76 15.56
N LEU A 642 6.50 -19.01 14.70
CA LEU A 642 7.11 -19.60 13.51
C LEU A 642 8.22 -20.60 13.86
N GLY A 643 8.78 -20.53 15.07
CA GLY A 643 9.70 -21.54 15.60
C GLY A 643 9.06 -22.89 15.94
N GLU A 644 7.74 -23.03 15.75
CA GLU A 644 7.04 -24.32 15.86
C GLU A 644 6.94 -25.05 14.51
N LYS A 645 7.34 -24.39 13.39
CA LYS A 645 7.39 -25.03 12.08
C LYS A 645 8.58 -25.98 11.99
N ASP A 646 8.43 -27.05 11.20
CA ASP A 646 9.52 -27.98 10.92
C ASP A 646 10.74 -27.23 10.36
N HIS A 647 11.93 -27.58 10.86
CA HIS A 647 13.21 -26.96 10.49
C HIS A 647 13.33 -25.46 10.81
N VAL A 648 12.52 -24.92 11.72
CA VAL A 648 12.63 -23.52 12.16
C VAL A 648 12.84 -23.43 13.66
N THR A 649 13.90 -22.74 14.07
CA THR A 649 14.16 -22.37 15.47
C THR A 649 14.03 -20.86 15.62
N TYR A 650 13.04 -20.39 16.38
CA TYR A 650 12.95 -18.98 16.78
C TYR A 650 13.88 -18.68 17.96
N LEU A 651 14.63 -17.58 17.88
CA LEU A 651 15.54 -17.13 18.94
C LEU A 651 15.36 -15.63 19.22
N ASP A 652 14.87 -15.31 20.41
CA ASP A 652 14.83 -13.94 20.92
C ASP A 652 16.16 -13.58 21.58
N LEU A 653 16.92 -12.70 20.92
CA LEU A 653 18.17 -12.17 21.43
C LEU A 653 18.04 -10.74 21.98
N ALA A 654 16.85 -10.13 21.95
CA ALA A 654 16.66 -8.74 22.39
C ALA A 654 17.17 -8.47 23.82
N PRO A 655 17.01 -9.38 24.81
CA PRO A 655 17.54 -9.17 26.16
C PRO A 655 19.06 -9.01 26.22
N ALA A 656 19.81 -9.55 25.24
CA ALA A 656 21.26 -9.38 25.17
C ALA A 656 21.66 -7.93 24.84
N PHE A 657 20.75 -7.18 24.23
CA PHE A 657 20.96 -5.84 23.66
C PHE A 657 20.34 -4.70 24.49
N THR A 658 19.61 -5.02 25.55
CA THR A 658 18.95 -4.04 26.44
C THR A 658 19.43 -4.14 27.88
N ASN A 659 19.45 -3.00 28.57
CA ASN A 659 19.63 -2.90 30.01
C ASN A 659 18.37 -3.37 30.75
N ALA A 660 18.47 -3.52 32.08
CA ALA A 660 17.34 -3.91 32.93
C ALA A 660 16.17 -2.90 32.91
N ASP A 661 16.46 -1.63 32.64
CA ASP A 661 15.45 -0.57 32.46
C ASP A 661 14.83 -0.53 31.04
N GLY A 662 15.22 -1.48 30.18
CA GLY A 662 14.77 -1.57 28.80
C GLY A 662 15.53 -0.67 27.81
N THR A 663 16.46 0.17 28.28
CA THR A 663 17.25 1.02 27.38
C THR A 663 18.26 0.22 26.57
N LEU A 664 18.67 0.70 25.38
CA LEU A 664 19.72 0.01 24.61
C LEU A 664 21.08 0.08 25.31
N LYS A 665 21.82 -1.03 25.25
CA LYS A 665 23.23 -1.11 25.68
C LYS A 665 24.12 -0.28 24.76
N ALA A 666 24.66 0.82 25.28
CA ALA A 666 25.44 1.79 24.50
C ALA A 666 26.75 1.20 23.94
N GLU A 667 27.30 0.19 24.59
CA GLU A 667 28.46 -0.57 24.15
C GLU A 667 28.18 -1.47 22.94
N ALA A 668 26.95 -1.96 22.80
CA ALA A 668 26.54 -2.83 21.70
C ALA A 668 26.16 -2.05 20.43
N TYR A 669 25.58 -0.85 20.58
CA TYR A 669 25.04 -0.07 19.47
C TYR A 669 25.92 1.12 19.06
N SER A 670 25.84 1.44 17.77
CA SER A 670 26.30 2.69 17.19
C SER A 670 25.44 3.88 17.68
N GLY A 671 25.87 5.10 17.36
CA GLY A 671 25.15 6.31 17.73
C GLY A 671 23.74 6.43 17.14
N ASP A 672 23.49 5.74 16.02
CA ASP A 672 22.18 5.73 15.35
C ASP A 672 21.12 4.84 15.99
N LYS A 673 21.49 4.07 17.03
CA LYS A 673 20.57 3.18 17.78
C LYS A 673 19.92 2.10 16.92
N ILE A 674 20.54 1.77 15.79
CA ILE A 674 20.10 0.72 14.85
C ILE A 674 21.25 -0.27 14.63
N HIS A 675 22.42 0.22 14.22
CA HIS A 675 23.54 -0.64 13.84
C HIS A 675 24.39 -1.02 15.06
N LEU A 676 25.00 -2.21 14.98
CA LEU A 676 25.88 -2.71 16.04
C LEU A 676 27.33 -2.23 15.88
N LYS A 677 27.99 -2.01 17.02
CA LYS A 677 29.45 -1.89 17.12
C LYS A 677 30.11 -3.28 17.10
N PRO A 678 31.44 -3.38 16.97
CA PRO A 678 32.15 -4.66 17.10
C PRO A 678 31.77 -5.44 18.37
N ALA A 679 31.65 -4.78 19.53
CA ALA A 679 31.21 -5.42 20.77
C ALA A 679 29.76 -5.95 20.71
N GLY A 680 28.88 -5.29 19.95
CA GLY A 680 27.53 -5.78 19.70
C GLY A 680 27.51 -7.08 18.88
N TYR A 681 28.38 -7.19 17.86
CA TYR A 681 28.55 -8.44 17.12
C TYR A 681 29.17 -9.56 17.96
N GLU A 682 30.08 -9.24 18.89
CA GLU A 682 30.57 -10.24 19.85
C GLU A 682 29.46 -10.74 20.77
N THR A 683 28.60 -9.85 21.25
CA THR A 683 27.40 -10.21 22.03
C THR A 683 26.46 -11.09 21.22
N TRP A 684 26.20 -10.73 19.95
CA TRP A 684 25.40 -11.56 19.04
C TRP A 684 26.02 -12.95 18.87
N ALA A 685 27.31 -13.05 18.53
CA ALA A 685 27.98 -14.32 18.33
C ALA A 685 27.88 -15.23 19.56
N LYS A 686 28.16 -14.69 20.75
CA LYS A 686 28.10 -15.43 22.01
C LYS A 686 26.69 -15.92 22.34
N ALA A 687 25.68 -15.10 22.09
CA ALA A 687 24.29 -15.46 22.37
C ALA A 687 23.73 -16.48 21.35
N LEU A 688 24.22 -16.46 20.11
CA LEU A 688 23.81 -17.37 19.05
C LEU A 688 24.52 -18.74 19.11
N MET A 689 25.76 -18.78 19.61
CA MET A 689 26.62 -19.97 19.57
C MET A 689 25.99 -21.25 20.15
N PRO A 690 25.32 -21.24 21.32
CA PRO A 690 24.75 -22.47 21.88
C PRO A 690 23.70 -23.12 20.98
N THR A 691 22.87 -22.30 20.34
CA THR A 691 21.86 -22.79 19.38
C THR A 691 22.53 -23.31 18.12
N LEU A 692 23.52 -22.59 17.58
CA LEU A 692 24.27 -23.04 16.41
C LEU A 692 24.98 -24.37 16.66
N GLU A 693 25.76 -24.51 17.74
CA GLU A 693 26.48 -25.75 18.03
C GLU A 693 25.52 -26.95 18.12
N LYS A 694 24.38 -26.77 18.80
CA LYS A 694 23.33 -27.80 18.85
C LYS A 694 22.85 -28.18 17.44
N VAL A 695 22.48 -27.22 16.62
CA VAL A 695 21.96 -27.45 15.25
C VAL A 695 23.00 -28.13 14.36
N MET A 696 24.25 -27.67 14.45
CA MET A 696 25.34 -28.15 13.62
C MET A 696 25.79 -29.57 13.99
N GLU A 697 25.72 -29.95 15.28
CA GLU A 697 26.01 -31.31 15.77
C GLU A 697 24.92 -32.33 15.40
N HIS A 698 23.64 -31.96 15.48
CA HIS A 698 22.53 -32.88 15.12
C HIS A 698 22.55 -33.25 13.63
N SER A 699 23.07 -32.35 12.78
CA SER A 699 23.21 -32.57 11.35
C SER A 699 24.33 -33.56 10.97
N GLU A 700 25.18 -33.99 11.90
CA GLU A 700 26.27 -34.96 11.66
C GLU A 700 25.90 -36.41 12.00
N THR A 701 24.70 -36.64 12.55
CA THR A 701 24.25 -37.96 13.05
C THR A 701 23.06 -38.56 12.29
N GLN A 702 22.57 -37.88 11.25
CA GLN A 702 21.63 -38.39 10.24
C GLN A 702 22.37 -38.59 8.92
#